data_AF-A0A3P6ESN7-F1
#
_entry.id   AF-A0A3P6ESN7-F1
#
_cell.length_a   1.000
_cell.length_b   1.000
_cell.length_c   1.000
_cell.angle_alpha   90.00
_cell.angle_beta   90.00
_cell.angle_gamma   90.00
#
_symmetry.space_group_name_H-M   'P 1'
#
loop_
_entity.id
_entity.type
_entity.pdbx_description
1 polymer ?
#
loop_
_entity_poly.entity_id
_entity_poly.type
_entity_poly.pdbx_seq_one_letter_code
_entity_poly.pdbx_strand_id
1 'polypeptide(L)'
;MNTLTDKDVAMSLLEDLTSNVKQIQDEVLEEILRCDANTEYLQSFLHGSADKELFKKNVPVGTYEDFKPYIERVVNGEPSGLVSGRPLTGFVLSSGTSSGKQKLIPMNDKYLENTKLLTDFRSIVLSKHVDGHNQGKSLKLLFTGPSSMTLSGLPASYASTFFFKSGYFKNPPSFWDTSFTTPGEVIYCPDTKQSLYCQLLCGLVMRDEVTGIGAVFASIFVQGMIFLEKTWKDMCSNIRSGQLSDWITDLGCRESVSKILGGPNPQLADQIQDICSQKSWKGIIPQLWPNTKFVEGVITGQMAQYVPALEFYVDDQLPLYSPAYSSSESPFAVNMNPLCKPQDISYTFIPNMSYFEFLPIDEGNDDAIVDLVDVKLGSYYELVVTTYSGLHRCKVGDVLQVTGFYNSAPQFKFVRRQNVVISVYLEATTEEELLKAVKRATEVIESSNIMLRDFTCYPHIADTPGHYVLYWELKGNNYDGISELDPDMMVECCSVIEESLNALYRKFRSKEKTIGALEIRVVQPGTFDSLMEYFIAQGATLTQYKTPRCIKSPEALQVLESKSGKLKIAKQEIKNGKHVLLVDPKSVTDINGAVQVRCVNYLTNMFLMDRNSSVMEFLPKGWLKLAGVGQLVYQWVANWSRIRHEGTWHDPVGETLAASLLMAIMFSAMITSSRATKQLTKKQTLKPKFFGQPFPKPGLPQFPRPGGFPTNPMPFPQFPKPGFPQLPGQGFPKNPMPFPQFPKPGFPQFPGFGFPKFPQFPKPGSPSFPPATPTISTPPSIPVTPTLSN
;
A
#
# COMPACT_ATOMS: atom_id res chain seq x y z
N MET A 1 -27.34 32.11 38.04
CA MET A 1 -26.18 31.20 37.99
C MET A 1 -26.42 30.26 36.83
N ASN A 2 -25.82 30.53 35.68
CA ASN A 2 -26.01 29.72 34.48
C ASN A 2 -25.33 28.37 34.67
N THR A 3 -26.08 27.29 34.46
CA THR A 3 -25.59 25.92 34.39
C THR A 3 -24.55 25.78 33.28
N LEU A 4 -23.30 25.55 33.65
CA LEU A 4 -22.23 25.17 32.73
C LEU A 4 -22.61 23.86 32.03
N THR A 5 -22.54 23.82 30.71
CA THR A 5 -22.77 22.58 29.93
C THR A 5 -21.47 21.77 29.83
N ASP A 6 -21.54 20.47 29.52
CA ASP A 6 -20.35 19.63 29.27
C ASP A 6 -19.41 20.23 28.20
N LYS A 7 -19.97 20.98 27.25
CA LYS A 7 -19.23 21.71 26.21
C LYS A 7 -18.38 22.85 26.79
N ASP A 8 -18.93 23.60 27.75
CA ASP A 8 -18.21 24.72 28.39
C ASP A 8 -17.06 24.21 29.26
N VAL A 9 -17.28 23.09 29.96
CA VAL A 9 -16.25 22.41 30.76
C VAL A 9 -15.11 21.94 29.87
N ALA A 10 -15.42 21.25 28.77
CA ALA A 10 -14.40 20.72 27.88
C ALA A 10 -13.68 21.84 27.09
N MET A 11 -14.35 22.97 26.78
CA MET A 11 -13.65 24.16 26.29
C MET A 11 -12.70 24.75 27.33
N SER A 12 -13.16 24.91 28.57
CA SER A 12 -12.32 25.44 29.65
C SER A 12 -11.08 24.57 29.85
N LEU A 13 -11.24 23.24 29.76
CA LEU A 13 -10.13 22.29 29.81
C LEU A 13 -9.17 22.49 28.63
N LEU A 14 -9.67 22.67 27.40
CA LEU A 14 -8.81 22.91 26.24
C LEU A 14 -7.99 24.21 26.37
N GLU A 15 -8.62 25.29 26.85
CA GLU A 15 -7.93 26.57 27.08
C GLU A 15 -6.88 26.45 28.19
N ASP A 16 -7.20 25.76 29.29
CA ASP A 16 -6.26 25.49 30.37
C ASP A 16 -5.06 24.67 29.89
N LEU A 17 -5.34 23.58 29.17
CA LEU A 17 -4.32 22.70 28.61
C LEU A 17 -3.35 23.46 27.69
N THR A 18 -3.89 24.31 26.82
CA THR A 18 -3.06 25.06 25.85
C THR A 18 -2.37 26.27 26.44
N SER A 19 -2.78 26.75 27.62
CA SER A 19 -2.14 27.87 28.32
C SER A 19 -0.99 27.41 29.23
N ASN A 20 -1.16 26.25 29.89
CA ASN A 20 -0.26 25.75 30.94
C ASN A 20 0.69 24.63 30.47
N VAL A 21 1.10 24.69 29.20
CA VAL A 21 1.81 23.62 28.48
C VAL A 21 3.04 23.08 29.20
N LYS A 22 3.90 23.96 29.73
CA LYS A 22 5.13 23.55 30.42
C LYS A 22 4.82 22.72 31.66
N GLN A 23 3.95 23.25 32.53
CA GLN A 23 3.54 22.60 33.76
C GLN A 23 2.91 21.23 33.45
N ILE A 24 1.99 21.17 32.47
CA ILE A 24 1.30 19.93 32.12
C ILE A 24 2.28 18.89 31.55
N GLN A 25 3.22 19.29 30.69
CA GLN A 25 4.24 18.36 30.18
C GLN A 25 5.13 17.81 31.29
N ASP A 26 5.51 18.63 32.27
CA ASP A 26 6.30 18.20 33.42
C ASP A 26 5.49 17.23 34.30
N GLU A 27 4.21 17.52 34.57
CA GLU A 27 3.29 16.64 35.32
C GLU A 27 3.05 15.30 34.61
N VAL A 28 2.83 15.32 33.30
CA VAL A 28 2.65 14.12 32.47
C VAL A 28 3.89 13.23 32.51
N LEU A 29 5.08 13.82 32.34
CA LEU A 29 6.32 13.07 32.41
C LEU A 29 6.52 12.48 33.80
N GLU A 30 6.32 13.26 34.86
CA GLU A 30 6.44 12.78 36.23
C GLU A 30 5.46 11.63 36.53
N GLU A 31 4.22 11.73 36.07
CA GLU A 31 3.22 10.66 36.19
C GLU A 31 3.67 9.37 35.47
N ILE A 32 4.13 9.49 34.22
CA ILE A 32 4.61 8.35 33.43
C ILE A 32 5.82 7.71 34.13
N LEU A 33 6.84 8.49 34.50
CA LEU A 33 8.05 7.96 35.11
C LEU A 33 7.81 7.34 36.48
N ARG A 34 6.94 7.91 37.31
CA ARG A 34 6.56 7.29 38.59
C ARG A 34 5.85 5.95 38.40
N CYS A 35 4.96 5.88 37.40
CA CYS A 35 4.24 4.64 37.11
C CYS A 35 5.19 3.57 36.56
N ASP A 36 6.10 3.96 35.68
CA ASP A 36 6.99 3.06 34.95
C ASP A 36 8.34 2.85 35.65
N ALA A 37 8.56 3.44 36.83
CA ALA A 37 9.82 3.44 37.58
C ALA A 37 10.43 2.04 37.81
N ASN A 38 9.57 1.03 37.97
CA ASN A 38 9.97 -0.37 38.22
C ASN A 38 9.81 -1.27 36.99
N THR A 39 9.58 -0.69 35.80
CA THR A 39 9.53 -1.48 34.58
C THR A 39 10.92 -1.97 34.20
N GLU A 40 11.02 -3.15 33.59
CA GLU A 40 12.32 -3.71 33.18
C GLU A 40 13.09 -2.75 32.27
N TYR A 41 12.38 -2.07 31.35
CA TYR A 41 12.97 -1.07 30.47
C TYR A 41 13.56 0.13 31.24
N LEU A 42 12.75 0.90 31.97
CA LEU A 42 13.23 2.12 32.64
C LEU A 42 14.17 1.84 33.82
N GLN A 43 14.02 0.71 34.51
CA GLN A 43 14.88 0.36 35.64
C GLN A 43 16.36 0.31 35.23
N SER A 44 16.65 -0.07 33.98
CA SER A 44 18.01 -0.11 33.44
C SER A 44 18.65 1.26 33.23
N PHE A 45 17.86 2.34 33.17
CA PHE A 45 18.32 3.71 32.90
C PHE A 45 18.17 4.66 34.10
N LEU A 46 17.11 4.49 34.89
CA LEU A 46 16.72 5.45 35.94
C LEU A 46 16.76 4.90 37.36
N HIS A 47 16.87 3.58 37.52
CA HIS A 47 16.93 2.93 38.85
C HIS A 47 15.84 3.42 39.83
N GLY A 48 14.61 3.62 39.32
CA GLY A 48 13.46 4.07 40.10
C GLY A 48 13.29 5.59 40.24
N SER A 49 14.18 6.40 39.64
CA SER A 49 14.03 7.85 39.60
C SER A 49 12.93 8.30 38.63
N ALA A 50 12.19 9.35 39.01
CA ALA A 50 11.22 10.05 38.16
C ALA A 50 11.69 11.48 37.78
N ASP A 51 12.98 11.77 37.95
CA ASP A 51 13.56 13.08 37.65
C ASP A 51 13.70 13.30 36.13
N LYS A 52 13.23 14.45 35.66
CA LYS A 52 13.23 14.83 34.23
C LYS A 52 14.63 14.97 33.65
N GLU A 53 15.58 15.54 34.40
CA GLU A 53 16.94 15.76 33.89
C GLU A 53 17.70 14.44 33.80
N LEU A 54 17.53 13.54 34.78
CA LEU A 54 18.02 12.16 34.70
C LEU A 54 17.37 11.39 33.55
N PHE A 55 16.07 11.57 33.31
CA PHE A 55 15.37 11.00 32.16
C PHE A 55 16.01 11.42 30.84
N LYS A 56 16.16 12.73 30.61
CA LYS A 56 16.76 13.26 29.39
C LYS A 56 18.21 12.85 29.20
N LYS A 57 18.95 12.67 30.29
CA LYS A 57 20.37 12.30 30.27
C LYS A 57 20.59 10.80 30.04
N ASN A 58 19.81 9.95 30.69
CA ASN A 58 20.09 8.51 30.77
C ASN A 58 19.24 7.66 29.83
N VAL A 59 18.01 8.10 29.50
CA VAL A 59 17.13 7.34 28.60
C VAL A 59 17.47 7.71 27.16
N PRO A 60 17.90 6.77 26.31
CA PRO A 60 18.27 7.05 24.93
C PRO A 60 17.02 7.33 24.09
N VAL A 61 17.19 8.15 23.05
CA VAL A 61 16.17 8.27 22.01
C VAL A 61 16.26 7.09 21.07
N GLY A 62 15.18 6.32 21.00
CA GLY A 62 15.11 5.06 20.27
C GLY A 62 14.04 5.06 19.18
N THR A 63 13.91 3.91 18.55
CA THR A 63 12.84 3.57 17.62
C THR A 63 12.03 2.40 18.15
N TYR A 64 10.97 2.01 17.45
CA TYR A 64 10.19 0.82 17.79
C TYR A 64 11.04 -0.46 17.96
N GLU A 65 12.14 -0.59 17.23
CA GLU A 65 12.99 -1.80 17.29
C GLU A 65 13.63 -1.99 18.67
N ASP A 66 13.82 -0.91 19.44
CA ASP A 66 14.40 -0.98 20.78
C ASP A 66 13.39 -1.52 21.82
N PHE A 67 12.09 -1.31 21.58
CA PHE A 67 11.01 -1.81 22.44
C PHE A 67 10.52 -3.19 22.03
N LYS A 68 10.72 -3.57 20.77
CA LYS A 68 10.20 -4.81 20.18
C LYS A 68 10.54 -6.07 21.00
N PRO A 69 11.76 -6.29 21.52
CA PRO A 69 12.06 -7.48 22.33
C PRO A 69 11.18 -7.59 23.58
N TYR A 70 10.90 -6.47 24.24
CA TYR A 70 10.04 -6.43 25.43
C TYR A 70 8.57 -6.64 25.04
N ILE A 71 8.11 -5.98 23.98
CA ILE A 71 6.75 -6.13 23.46
C ILE A 71 6.48 -7.59 23.06
N GLU A 72 7.41 -8.24 22.35
CA GLU A 72 7.27 -9.65 21.95
C GLU A 72 7.16 -10.59 23.16
N ARG A 73 7.90 -10.33 24.24
CA ARG A 73 7.77 -11.08 25.50
C ARG A 73 6.39 -10.93 26.12
N VAL A 74 5.85 -9.71 26.17
CA VAL A 74 4.47 -9.47 26.66
C VAL A 74 3.42 -10.12 25.76
N VAL A 75 3.60 -10.06 24.44
CA VAL A 75 2.74 -10.76 23.47
C VAL A 75 2.75 -12.28 23.70
N ASN A 76 3.87 -12.84 24.17
CA ASN A 76 4.08 -14.26 24.43
C ASN A 76 3.67 -14.74 25.83
N GLY A 77 3.18 -13.84 26.70
CA GLY A 77 2.64 -14.23 28.02
C GLY A 77 3.33 -13.60 29.22
N GLU A 78 4.41 -12.84 29.04
CA GLU A 78 5.04 -12.14 30.16
C GLU A 78 4.21 -10.92 30.62
N PRO A 79 4.34 -10.47 31.89
CA PRO A 79 3.55 -9.36 32.44
C PRO A 79 3.80 -8.02 31.74
N SER A 80 2.84 -7.08 31.80
CA SER A 80 3.00 -5.73 31.23
C SER A 80 4.18 -4.94 31.79
N GLY A 81 4.60 -5.25 33.03
CA GLY A 81 5.68 -4.60 33.76
C GLY A 81 7.05 -4.66 33.07
N LEU A 82 7.19 -5.36 31.95
CA LEU A 82 8.38 -5.26 31.09
C LEU A 82 8.52 -3.87 30.46
N VAL A 83 7.39 -3.26 30.06
CA VAL A 83 7.36 -1.99 29.32
C VAL A 83 6.50 -0.91 29.98
N SER A 84 5.45 -1.29 30.71
CA SER A 84 4.46 -0.35 31.25
C SER A 84 4.09 -0.77 32.68
N GLY A 85 4.16 0.19 33.60
CA GLY A 85 3.69 0.06 34.98
C GLY A 85 2.16 -0.04 35.06
N ARG A 86 1.45 0.44 34.02
CA ARG A 86 0.02 0.20 33.85
C ARG A 86 -0.25 -1.14 33.16
N PRO A 87 -1.30 -1.88 33.55
CA PRO A 87 -1.74 -3.05 32.81
C PRO A 87 -2.02 -2.72 31.35
N LEU A 88 -1.45 -3.50 30.42
CA LEU A 88 -1.81 -3.39 29.01
C LEU A 88 -3.15 -4.06 28.78
N THR A 89 -4.00 -3.41 27.98
CA THR A 89 -5.33 -3.91 27.62
C THR A 89 -5.42 -4.37 26.17
N GLY A 90 -4.35 -4.16 25.39
CA GLY A 90 -4.24 -4.67 24.03
C GLY A 90 -3.00 -4.16 23.30
N PHE A 91 -2.94 -4.46 22.00
CA PHE A 91 -1.93 -3.95 21.08
C PHE A 91 -2.56 -3.30 19.86
N VAL A 92 -2.19 -2.05 19.60
CA VAL A 92 -2.57 -1.34 18.40
C VAL A 92 -1.67 -1.77 17.24
N LEU A 93 -2.29 -2.24 16.17
CA LEU A 93 -1.64 -2.54 14.90
C LEU A 93 -1.35 -1.24 14.14
N SER A 94 -0.07 -0.90 13.98
CA SER A 94 0.36 0.30 13.25
C SER A 94 0.39 0.07 11.74
N SER A 95 0.09 1.10 10.95
CA SER A 95 0.32 1.05 9.49
C SER A 95 1.81 1.13 9.12
N GLY A 96 2.66 1.57 10.03
CA GLY A 96 4.12 1.54 9.86
C GLY A 96 4.66 0.13 10.04
N THR A 97 5.50 -0.33 9.12
CA THR A 97 6.18 -1.63 9.22
C THR A 97 7.58 -1.50 9.81
N SER A 98 7.97 -2.49 10.59
CA SER A 98 9.32 -2.72 11.14
C SER A 98 9.82 -4.02 10.53
N SER A 99 10.93 -3.98 9.79
CA SER A 99 11.49 -5.16 9.12
C SER A 99 10.48 -5.95 8.25
N GLY A 100 9.51 -5.26 7.64
CA GLY A 100 8.46 -5.86 6.82
C GLY A 100 7.24 -6.44 7.57
N LYS A 101 7.23 -6.40 8.92
CA LYS A 101 6.08 -6.79 9.75
C LYS A 101 5.40 -5.58 10.37
N GLN A 102 4.11 -5.72 10.66
CA GLN A 102 3.31 -4.68 11.30
C GLN A 102 3.78 -4.43 12.75
N LYS A 103 3.96 -3.17 13.15
CA LYS A 103 4.31 -2.86 14.55
C LYS A 103 3.11 -3.12 15.46
N LEU A 104 3.36 -3.80 16.59
CA LEU A 104 2.44 -3.96 17.71
C LEU A 104 2.74 -2.89 18.75
N ILE A 105 1.91 -1.87 18.84
CA ILE A 105 2.06 -0.78 19.79
C ILE A 105 1.30 -1.12 21.08
N PRO A 106 1.93 -1.08 22.27
CA PRO A 106 1.24 -1.35 23.52
C PRO A 106 0.14 -0.32 23.79
N MET A 107 -0.98 -0.77 24.35
CA MET A 107 -2.13 0.07 24.66
C MET A 107 -2.65 -0.26 26.07
N ASN A 108 -3.09 0.76 26.80
CA ASN A 108 -3.83 0.63 28.06
C ASN A 108 -5.07 1.55 28.06
N ASP A 109 -5.83 1.58 29.16
CA ASP A 109 -7.07 2.36 29.24
C ASP A 109 -6.85 3.87 29.05
N LYS A 110 -5.70 4.39 29.49
CA LYS A 110 -5.33 5.81 29.30
C LYS A 110 -5.23 6.19 27.82
N TYR A 111 -4.81 5.26 26.95
CA TYR A 111 -4.80 5.48 25.50
C TYR A 111 -6.22 5.75 24.95
N LEU A 112 -7.21 4.96 25.38
CA LEU A 112 -8.61 5.12 24.95
C LEU A 112 -9.25 6.38 25.54
N GLU A 113 -8.96 6.69 26.80
CA GLU A 113 -9.35 7.96 27.44
C GLU A 113 -8.83 9.17 26.67
N ASN A 114 -7.54 9.18 26.34
CA ASN A 114 -6.92 10.27 25.57
C ASN A 114 -7.48 10.36 24.15
N THR A 115 -7.78 9.23 23.51
CA THR A 115 -8.44 9.19 22.19
C THR A 115 -9.86 9.77 22.25
N LYS A 116 -10.63 9.46 23.30
CA LYS A 116 -11.93 10.09 23.56
C LYS A 116 -11.77 11.60 23.77
N LEU A 117 -10.81 12.02 24.58
CA LEU A 117 -10.58 13.45 24.86
C LEU A 117 -10.23 14.23 23.59
N LEU A 118 -9.39 13.67 22.70
CA LEU A 118 -9.10 14.26 21.39
C LEU A 118 -10.38 14.39 20.54
N THR A 119 -11.27 13.40 20.63
CA THR A 119 -12.58 13.39 19.96
C THR A 119 -13.54 14.43 20.54
N ASP A 120 -13.46 14.70 21.84
CA ASP A 120 -14.20 15.79 22.47
C ASP A 120 -13.72 17.14 21.91
N PHE A 121 -12.41 17.39 21.95
CA PHE A 121 -11.83 18.65 21.50
C PHE A 121 -12.08 18.94 20.02
N ARG A 122 -11.93 17.96 19.12
CA ARG A 122 -12.24 18.18 17.68
C ARG A 122 -13.70 18.59 17.47
N SER A 123 -14.63 18.01 18.24
CA SER A 123 -16.07 18.25 18.09
C SER A 123 -16.44 19.63 18.62
N ILE A 124 -15.85 20.02 19.74
CA ILE A 124 -16.08 21.32 20.35
C ILE A 124 -15.48 22.43 19.50
N VAL A 125 -14.25 22.26 18.98
CA VAL A 125 -13.64 23.22 18.06
C VAL A 125 -14.51 23.38 16.82
N LEU A 126 -14.96 22.29 16.20
CA LEU A 126 -15.87 22.35 15.06
C LEU A 126 -17.15 23.13 15.40
N SER A 127 -17.73 22.89 16.57
CA SER A 127 -18.96 23.54 17.03
C SER A 127 -18.86 25.05 17.26
N LYS A 128 -17.65 25.62 17.34
CA LYS A 128 -17.42 27.06 17.41
C LYS A 128 -17.36 27.71 16.02
N HIS A 129 -17.08 26.92 14.99
CA HIS A 129 -16.80 27.43 13.65
C HIS A 129 -17.90 27.09 12.64
N VAL A 130 -18.68 26.02 12.90
CA VAL A 130 -19.73 25.55 11.99
C VAL A 130 -21.05 25.44 12.74
N ASP A 131 -21.89 26.45 12.55
CA ASP A 131 -23.25 26.48 13.09
C ASP A 131 -24.09 25.34 12.49
N GLY A 132 -24.86 24.69 13.36
CA GLY A 132 -25.77 23.60 12.95
C GLY A 132 -25.09 22.29 12.55
N HIS A 133 -23.77 22.13 12.72
CA HIS A 133 -23.05 20.89 12.41
C HIS A 133 -23.59 19.66 13.18
N ASN A 134 -24.22 19.84 14.35
CA ASN A 134 -24.79 18.79 15.18
C ASN A 134 -26.33 18.76 15.17
N GLN A 135 -26.98 19.55 14.29
CA GLN A 135 -28.45 19.59 14.18
C GLN A 135 -29.00 18.49 13.26
N GLY A 136 -28.13 17.79 12.54
CA GLY A 136 -28.49 16.68 11.66
C GLY A 136 -27.69 15.42 11.95
N LYS A 137 -27.39 14.67 10.88
CA LYS A 137 -26.63 13.43 10.91
C LYS A 137 -25.28 13.56 10.21
N SER A 138 -24.33 12.74 10.66
CA SER A 138 -23.03 12.56 9.99
C SER A 138 -23.03 11.30 9.12
N LEU A 139 -22.74 11.47 7.82
CA LEU A 139 -22.38 10.36 6.95
C LEU A 139 -20.86 10.15 6.99
N LYS A 140 -20.42 9.28 7.90
CA LYS A 140 -19.00 8.89 7.99
C LYS A 140 -18.80 7.47 7.44
N LEU A 141 -17.88 7.32 6.49
CA LEU A 141 -17.45 6.01 6.00
C LEU A 141 -16.46 5.39 7.00
N LEU A 142 -16.98 4.57 7.90
CA LEU A 142 -16.26 3.97 9.02
C LEU A 142 -16.17 2.45 8.84
N PHE A 143 -15.00 1.88 9.09
CA PHE A 143 -14.83 0.43 9.01
C PHE A 143 -13.99 -0.08 10.17
N THR A 144 -14.37 -1.24 10.70
CA THR A 144 -13.51 -2.00 11.60
C THR A 144 -12.60 -2.95 10.84
N GLY A 145 -11.38 -3.09 11.33
CA GLY A 145 -10.45 -4.11 10.88
C GLY A 145 -10.53 -5.43 11.64
N PRO A 146 -9.80 -6.46 11.16
CA PRO A 146 -9.63 -7.71 11.89
C PRO A 146 -9.06 -7.46 13.30
N SER A 147 -9.45 -8.33 14.21
CA SER A 147 -8.93 -8.39 15.57
C SER A 147 -8.42 -9.80 15.79
N SER A 148 -7.21 -9.94 16.33
CA SER A 148 -6.64 -11.20 16.77
C SER A 148 -6.43 -11.18 18.29
N MET A 149 -6.12 -12.34 18.86
CA MET A 149 -5.66 -12.46 20.24
C MET A 149 -4.18 -12.86 20.23
N THR A 150 -3.39 -12.22 21.08
CA THR A 150 -2.00 -12.62 21.34
C THR A 150 -1.95 -13.91 22.15
N LEU A 151 -0.75 -14.50 22.29
CA LEU A 151 -0.56 -15.67 23.15
C LEU A 151 -0.76 -15.34 24.65
N SER A 152 -0.56 -14.07 25.03
CA SER A 152 -0.94 -13.54 26.35
C SER A 152 -2.44 -13.34 26.55
N GLY A 153 -3.28 -13.58 25.52
CA GLY A 153 -4.72 -13.38 25.60
C GLY A 153 -5.16 -11.91 25.48
N LEU A 154 -4.25 -11.00 25.13
CA LEU A 154 -4.57 -9.60 24.88
C LEU A 154 -5.03 -9.41 23.43
N PRO A 155 -6.05 -8.56 23.17
CA PRO A 155 -6.49 -8.29 21.81
C PRO A 155 -5.46 -7.46 21.04
N ALA A 156 -5.27 -7.76 19.77
CA ALA A 156 -4.51 -6.95 18.82
C ALA A 156 -5.42 -6.52 17.66
N SER A 157 -5.57 -5.22 17.47
CA SER A 157 -6.37 -4.64 16.39
C SER A 157 -5.96 -3.20 16.10
N TYR A 158 -6.65 -2.55 15.18
CA TYR A 158 -6.40 -1.16 14.81
C TYR A 158 -6.95 -0.19 15.84
N ALA A 159 -6.30 0.97 16.00
CA ALA A 159 -6.74 2.02 16.93
C ALA A 159 -8.20 2.43 16.70
N SER A 160 -8.59 2.60 15.43
CA SER A 160 -9.96 2.91 15.04
C SER A 160 -10.93 1.79 15.43
N THR A 161 -10.57 0.51 15.25
CA THR A 161 -11.40 -0.63 15.67
C THR A 161 -11.62 -0.64 17.18
N PHE A 162 -10.56 -0.43 17.97
CA PHE A 162 -10.69 -0.35 19.42
C PHE A 162 -11.61 0.79 19.84
N PHE A 163 -11.42 1.97 19.25
CA PHE A 163 -12.25 3.13 19.54
C PHE A 163 -13.72 2.91 19.18
N PHE A 164 -14.02 2.43 17.96
CA PHE A 164 -15.40 2.19 17.51
C PHE A 164 -16.10 1.13 18.36
N LYS A 165 -15.39 0.11 18.84
CA LYS A 165 -15.97 -0.92 19.71
C LYS A 165 -16.09 -0.51 21.18
N SER A 166 -15.44 0.58 21.59
CA SER A 166 -15.43 1.07 22.98
C SER A 166 -16.80 1.61 23.42
N GLY A 167 -17.00 1.70 24.74
CA GLY A 167 -18.17 2.36 25.32
C GLY A 167 -18.26 3.84 24.97
N TYR A 168 -17.12 4.50 24.72
CA TYR A 168 -17.06 5.92 24.36
C TYR A 168 -17.71 6.22 23.01
N PHE A 169 -17.48 5.37 22.00
CA PHE A 169 -18.09 5.55 20.69
C PHE A 169 -19.56 5.12 20.68
N LYS A 170 -19.92 4.10 21.46
CA LYS A 170 -21.29 3.59 21.55
C LYS A 170 -22.22 4.52 22.34
N ASN A 171 -21.68 5.28 23.29
CA ASN A 171 -22.43 6.22 24.13
C ASN A 171 -21.75 7.61 24.11
N PRO A 172 -21.80 8.32 22.97
CA PRO A 172 -21.11 9.59 22.82
C PRO A 172 -21.82 10.73 23.59
N PRO A 173 -21.07 11.74 24.10
CA PRO A 173 -21.64 12.97 24.65
C PRO A 173 -22.49 13.73 23.62
N SER A 174 -23.53 14.46 24.07
CA SER A 174 -24.51 15.12 23.19
C SER A 174 -23.95 16.16 22.22
N PHE A 175 -22.78 16.76 22.54
CA PHE A 175 -22.12 17.75 21.69
C PHE A 175 -21.24 17.13 20.59
N TRP A 176 -21.04 15.81 20.59
CA TRP A 176 -20.49 15.14 19.41
C TRP A 176 -21.49 15.23 18.27
N ASP A 177 -21.02 15.00 17.05
CA ASP A 177 -21.87 14.65 15.92
C ASP A 177 -22.44 13.24 16.19
N THR A 178 -23.43 13.17 17.09
CA THR A 178 -23.89 11.94 17.78
C THR A 178 -24.81 11.08 16.94
N SER A 179 -25.39 11.64 15.89
CA SER A 179 -26.36 10.95 15.04
C SER A 179 -25.67 10.56 13.74
N PHE A 180 -25.13 9.33 13.68
CA PHE A 180 -24.64 8.82 12.41
C PHE A 180 -25.82 8.38 11.52
N THR A 181 -25.63 8.49 10.20
CA THR A 181 -26.52 7.82 9.24
C THR A 181 -26.36 6.30 9.29
N THR A 182 -25.23 5.81 9.80
CA THR A 182 -24.87 4.39 9.74
C THR A 182 -25.08 3.70 11.09
N PRO A 183 -25.86 2.61 11.15
CA PRO A 183 -25.97 1.75 12.34
C PRO A 183 -24.63 1.06 12.70
N GLY A 184 -24.44 0.76 13.98
CA GLY A 184 -23.24 0.07 14.46
C GLY A 184 -23.02 -1.28 13.76
N GLU A 185 -24.08 -2.05 13.55
CA GLU A 185 -24.07 -3.34 12.85
C GLU A 185 -23.46 -3.25 11.46
N VAL A 186 -23.69 -2.13 10.75
CA VAL A 186 -23.12 -1.88 9.42
C VAL A 186 -21.63 -1.51 9.52
N ILE A 187 -21.25 -0.70 10.52
CA ILE A 187 -19.84 -0.31 10.77
C ILE A 187 -18.98 -1.54 11.12
N TYR A 188 -19.56 -2.49 11.88
CA TYR A 188 -18.90 -3.70 12.36
C TYR A 188 -18.94 -4.87 11.37
N CYS A 189 -19.57 -4.68 10.21
CA CYS A 189 -19.63 -5.71 9.18
C CYS A 189 -18.21 -6.07 8.70
N PRO A 190 -17.81 -7.36 8.73
CA PRO A 190 -16.47 -7.78 8.34
C PRO A 190 -16.24 -7.68 6.82
N ASP A 191 -17.31 -7.72 6.02
CA ASP A 191 -17.25 -7.51 4.57
C ASP A 191 -17.29 -6.00 4.29
N THR A 192 -16.12 -5.43 3.98
CA THR A 192 -15.99 -3.99 3.72
C THR A 192 -16.79 -3.52 2.51
N LYS A 193 -17.05 -4.39 1.53
CA LYS A 193 -17.85 -4.03 0.34
C LYS A 193 -19.32 -3.92 0.71
N GLN A 194 -19.85 -4.89 1.45
CA GLN A 194 -21.22 -4.82 1.96
C GLN A 194 -21.39 -3.63 2.91
N SER A 195 -20.45 -3.44 3.83
CA SER A 195 -20.43 -2.29 4.73
C SER A 195 -20.47 -0.96 3.97
N LEU A 196 -19.58 -0.76 2.99
CA LEU A 196 -19.53 0.48 2.19
C LEU A 196 -20.84 0.74 1.45
N TYR A 197 -21.41 -0.30 0.81
CA TYR A 197 -22.68 -0.19 0.11
C TYR A 197 -23.81 0.23 1.05
N CYS A 198 -23.93 -0.44 2.20
CA CYS A 198 -24.94 -0.14 3.20
C CYS A 198 -24.77 1.26 3.81
N GLN A 199 -23.53 1.71 4.06
CA GLN A 199 -23.23 3.05 4.56
C GLN A 199 -23.70 4.15 3.60
N LEU A 200 -23.35 4.02 2.32
CA LEU A 200 -23.77 4.96 1.28
C LEU A 200 -25.29 4.94 1.08
N LEU A 201 -25.90 3.75 1.08
CA LEU A 201 -27.35 3.62 0.95
C LEU A 201 -28.10 4.29 2.11
N CYS A 202 -27.67 4.07 3.36
CA CYS A 202 -28.24 4.78 4.50
C CYS A 202 -28.07 6.30 4.38
N GLY A 203 -26.90 6.75 3.94
CA GLY A 203 -26.62 8.16 3.68
C GLY A 203 -27.52 8.79 2.61
N LEU A 204 -27.85 8.06 1.54
CA LEU A 204 -28.77 8.50 0.50
C LEU A 204 -30.22 8.54 0.99
N VAL A 205 -30.64 7.56 1.77
CA VAL A 205 -32.01 7.50 2.34
C VAL A 205 -32.26 8.67 3.30
N MET A 206 -31.27 9.03 4.12
CA MET A 206 -31.33 10.13 5.08
C MET A 206 -30.72 11.44 4.55
N ARG A 207 -30.71 11.64 3.23
CA ARG A 207 -29.93 12.72 2.59
C ARG A 207 -30.21 14.13 3.11
N ASP A 208 -31.46 14.40 3.49
CA ASP A 208 -31.90 15.72 3.96
C ASP A 208 -31.51 15.99 5.42
N GLU A 209 -31.13 14.95 6.17
CA GLU A 209 -30.62 15.09 7.53
C GLU A 209 -29.09 15.24 7.57
N VAL A 210 -28.37 14.96 6.47
CA VAL A 210 -26.91 14.96 6.46
C VAL A 210 -26.35 16.38 6.56
N THR A 211 -25.55 16.63 7.60
CA THR A 211 -24.89 17.91 7.88
C THR A 211 -23.37 17.83 7.83
N GLY A 212 -22.79 16.64 8.05
CA GLY A 212 -21.38 16.37 7.87
C GLY A 212 -21.18 15.09 7.06
N ILE A 213 -20.20 15.09 6.15
CA ILE A 213 -19.83 13.90 5.40
C ILE A 213 -18.33 13.65 5.53
N GLY A 214 -17.86 12.42 5.36
CA GLY A 214 -16.42 12.17 5.29
C GLY A 214 -16.00 10.74 5.62
N ALA A 215 -14.70 10.59 5.86
CA ALA A 215 -14.08 9.35 6.31
C ALA A 215 -12.82 9.68 7.14
N VAL A 216 -12.16 8.67 7.72
CA VAL A 216 -10.89 8.90 8.44
C VAL A 216 -9.82 9.49 7.51
N PHE A 217 -9.71 8.97 6.29
CA PHE A 217 -8.77 9.44 5.26
C PHE A 217 -9.53 9.87 4.00
N ALA A 218 -9.01 10.89 3.32
CA ALA A 218 -9.55 11.36 2.04
C ALA A 218 -9.65 10.25 0.98
N SER A 219 -8.67 9.34 0.94
CA SER A 219 -8.64 8.21 0.00
C SER A 219 -9.89 7.32 0.11
N ILE A 220 -10.31 6.99 1.34
CA ILE A 220 -11.48 6.16 1.62
C ILE A 220 -12.73 6.84 1.09
N PHE A 221 -12.84 8.15 1.33
CA PHE A 221 -13.99 8.91 0.89
C PHE A 221 -14.07 9.01 -0.64
N VAL A 222 -12.95 9.32 -1.31
CA VAL A 222 -12.86 9.32 -2.78
C VAL A 222 -13.22 7.94 -3.35
N GLN A 223 -12.74 6.86 -2.73
CA GLN A 223 -13.09 5.50 -3.17
C GLN A 223 -14.58 5.19 -2.94
N GLY A 224 -15.16 5.70 -1.86
CA GLY A 224 -16.60 5.65 -1.61
C GLY A 224 -17.39 6.35 -2.72
N MET A 225 -16.95 7.52 -3.18
CA MET A 225 -17.58 8.22 -4.31
C MET A 225 -17.46 7.45 -5.63
N ILE A 226 -16.30 6.86 -5.92
CA ILE A 226 -16.11 5.99 -7.10
C ILE A 226 -17.00 4.75 -7.01
N PHE A 227 -17.15 4.18 -5.82
CA PHE A 227 -18.03 3.04 -5.59
C PHE A 227 -19.50 3.43 -5.81
N LEU A 228 -19.92 4.59 -5.31
CA LEU A 228 -21.25 5.15 -5.53
C LEU A 228 -21.52 5.36 -7.04
N GLU A 229 -20.56 5.91 -7.79
CA GLU A 229 -20.66 6.09 -9.25
C GLU A 229 -20.93 4.77 -10.00
N LYS A 230 -20.37 3.67 -9.51
CA LYS A 230 -20.57 2.33 -10.09
C LYS A 230 -21.88 1.66 -9.66
N THR A 231 -22.42 2.03 -8.51
CA THR A 231 -23.49 1.27 -7.83
C THR A 231 -24.80 2.04 -7.63
N TRP A 232 -24.85 3.33 -7.96
CA TRP A 232 -26.03 4.17 -7.72
C TRP A 232 -27.32 3.60 -8.34
N LYS A 233 -27.24 2.89 -9.48
CA LYS A 233 -28.42 2.25 -10.10
C LYS A 233 -29.03 1.16 -9.22
N ASP A 234 -28.17 0.34 -8.59
CA ASP A 234 -28.60 -0.70 -7.65
C ASP A 234 -29.20 -0.05 -6.39
N MET A 235 -28.54 1.00 -5.88
CA MET A 235 -29.03 1.76 -4.72
C MET A 235 -30.41 2.41 -5.00
N CYS A 236 -30.60 3.06 -6.15
CA CYS A 236 -31.90 3.59 -6.57
C CYS A 236 -32.96 2.47 -6.67
N SER A 237 -32.61 1.28 -7.15
CA SER A 237 -33.51 0.12 -7.18
C SER A 237 -33.92 -0.33 -5.77
N ASN A 238 -32.97 -0.36 -4.83
CA ASN A 238 -33.23 -0.70 -3.44
C ASN A 238 -34.12 0.34 -2.76
N ILE A 239 -33.86 1.63 -2.95
CA ILE A 239 -34.69 2.73 -2.43
C ILE A 239 -36.10 2.65 -3.04
N ARG A 240 -36.21 2.44 -4.35
CA ARG A 240 -37.50 2.36 -5.06
C ARG A 240 -38.37 1.21 -4.56
N SER A 241 -37.75 0.04 -4.33
CA SER A 241 -38.47 -1.16 -3.88
C SER A 241 -38.60 -1.29 -2.36
N GLY A 242 -37.79 -0.55 -1.60
CA GLY A 242 -37.66 -0.71 -0.15
C GLY A 242 -36.99 -2.02 0.27
N GLN A 243 -36.29 -2.70 -0.66
CA GLN A 243 -35.68 -4.01 -0.45
C GLN A 243 -34.19 -3.96 -0.76
N LEU A 244 -33.39 -4.60 0.09
CA LEU A 244 -31.95 -4.67 -0.07
C LEU A 244 -31.55 -5.75 -1.09
N SER A 245 -30.54 -5.47 -1.91
CA SER A 245 -30.02 -6.45 -2.89
C SER A 245 -29.60 -7.77 -2.24
N ASP A 246 -29.85 -8.89 -2.93
CA ASP A 246 -29.60 -10.25 -2.41
C ASP A 246 -28.13 -10.58 -2.16
N TRP A 247 -27.21 -9.84 -2.80
CA TRP A 247 -25.77 -10.01 -2.60
C TRP A 247 -25.29 -9.47 -1.25
N ILE A 248 -26.10 -8.69 -0.54
CA ILE A 248 -25.83 -8.32 0.86
C ILE A 248 -26.26 -9.49 1.74
N THR A 249 -25.31 -10.33 2.14
CA THR A 249 -25.55 -11.55 2.90
C THR A 249 -25.43 -11.37 4.41
N ASP A 250 -24.76 -10.30 4.86
CA ASP A 250 -24.60 -10.01 6.29
C ASP A 250 -25.94 -9.66 6.96
N LEU A 251 -26.32 -10.45 7.97
CA LEU A 251 -27.62 -10.31 8.63
C LEU A 251 -27.77 -8.97 9.37
N GLY A 252 -26.70 -8.50 10.03
CA GLY A 252 -26.70 -7.23 10.74
C GLY A 252 -26.92 -6.04 9.81
N CYS A 253 -26.30 -6.08 8.63
CA CYS A 253 -26.54 -5.11 7.55
C CYS A 253 -27.98 -5.21 7.03
N ARG A 254 -28.46 -6.42 6.70
CA ARG A 254 -29.83 -6.59 6.15
C ARG A 254 -30.89 -6.06 7.10
N GLU A 255 -30.86 -6.46 8.37
CA GLU A 255 -31.88 -6.07 9.35
C GLU A 255 -31.84 -4.56 9.64
N SER A 256 -30.65 -3.99 9.81
CA SER A 256 -30.51 -2.58 10.19
C SER A 256 -30.84 -1.65 9.03
N VAL A 257 -30.37 -1.97 7.81
CA VAL A 257 -30.63 -1.14 6.62
C VAL A 257 -32.08 -1.27 6.16
N SER A 258 -32.72 -2.44 6.31
CA SER A 258 -34.15 -2.58 5.98
C SER A 258 -35.03 -1.69 6.86
N LYS A 259 -34.68 -1.51 8.14
CA LYS A 259 -35.37 -0.56 9.03
C LYS A 259 -35.21 0.89 8.57
N ILE A 260 -34.03 1.25 8.07
CA ILE A 260 -33.74 2.59 7.54
C ILE A 260 -34.46 2.84 6.21
N LEU A 261 -34.48 1.85 5.30
CA LEU A 261 -35.22 1.95 4.04
C LEU A 261 -36.69 2.24 4.27
N GLY A 262 -37.29 1.67 5.33
CA GLY A 262 -38.65 2.02 5.79
C GLY A 262 -39.79 1.67 4.84
N GLY A 263 -39.49 1.06 3.67
CA GLY A 263 -40.44 0.70 2.63
C GLY A 263 -40.09 1.31 1.26
N PRO A 264 -40.94 1.09 0.23
CA PRO A 264 -40.70 1.63 -1.11
C PRO A 264 -40.75 3.16 -1.14
N ASN A 265 -39.71 3.79 -1.71
CA ASN A 265 -39.65 5.25 -1.91
C ASN A 265 -39.24 5.60 -3.35
N PRO A 266 -40.16 5.50 -4.33
CA PRO A 266 -39.85 5.78 -5.73
C PRO A 266 -39.45 7.24 -5.99
N GLN A 267 -40.04 8.18 -5.24
CA GLN A 267 -39.78 9.61 -5.41
C GLN A 267 -38.32 9.96 -5.09
N LEU A 268 -37.80 9.47 -3.96
CA LEU A 268 -36.40 9.64 -3.59
C LEU A 268 -35.46 8.93 -4.59
N ALA A 269 -35.83 7.73 -5.03
CA ALA A 269 -35.04 6.98 -6.00
C ALA A 269 -34.89 7.75 -7.33
N ASP A 270 -35.98 8.38 -7.80
CA ASP A 270 -35.99 9.18 -9.03
C ASP A 270 -35.15 10.45 -8.87
N GLN A 271 -35.26 11.16 -7.73
CA GLN A 271 -34.42 12.33 -7.43
C GLN A 271 -32.92 11.99 -7.44
N ILE A 272 -32.52 10.91 -6.77
CA ILE A 272 -31.11 10.46 -6.74
C ILE A 272 -30.66 10.04 -8.14
N GLN A 273 -31.53 9.36 -8.90
CA GLN A 273 -31.24 8.95 -10.27
C GLN A 273 -31.03 10.16 -11.19
N ASP A 274 -31.84 11.21 -11.06
CA ASP A 274 -31.69 12.44 -11.83
C ASP A 274 -30.36 13.15 -11.54
N ILE A 275 -29.92 13.16 -10.27
CA ILE A 275 -28.62 13.71 -9.86
C ILE A 275 -27.46 12.84 -10.40
N CYS A 276 -27.49 11.53 -10.14
CA CYS A 276 -26.39 10.62 -10.49
C CYS A 276 -26.24 10.35 -12.00
N SER A 277 -27.30 10.54 -12.78
CA SER A 277 -27.29 10.34 -14.24
C SER A 277 -26.66 11.48 -15.03
N GLN A 278 -26.28 12.57 -14.35
CA GLN A 278 -25.56 13.69 -14.96
C GLN A 278 -24.21 13.23 -15.56
N LYS A 279 -23.81 13.89 -16.66
CA LYS A 279 -22.53 13.59 -17.36
C LYS A 279 -21.28 13.94 -16.54
N SER A 280 -21.42 14.83 -15.56
CA SER A 280 -20.31 15.27 -14.72
C SER A 280 -20.75 15.17 -13.27
N TRP A 281 -19.87 14.63 -12.43
CA TRP A 281 -20.04 14.53 -10.98
C TRP A 281 -19.35 15.69 -10.24
N LYS A 282 -19.03 16.75 -10.98
CA LYS A 282 -18.52 17.99 -10.38
C LYS A 282 -19.61 18.59 -9.48
N GLY A 283 -19.30 18.87 -8.21
CA GLY A 283 -20.28 19.37 -7.24
C GLY A 283 -21.39 18.36 -6.89
N ILE A 284 -21.15 17.06 -7.02
CA ILE A 284 -22.16 16.02 -6.74
C ILE A 284 -22.54 15.94 -5.25
N ILE A 285 -21.61 16.23 -4.33
CA ILE A 285 -21.84 16.12 -2.89
C ILE A 285 -22.95 17.06 -2.41
N PRO A 286 -22.88 18.39 -2.66
CA PRO A 286 -23.95 19.29 -2.26
C PRO A 286 -25.28 19.02 -3.00
N GLN A 287 -25.27 18.34 -4.16
CA GLN A 287 -26.52 17.93 -4.82
C GLN A 287 -27.16 16.71 -4.14
N LEU A 288 -26.35 15.68 -3.83
CA LEU A 288 -26.84 14.48 -3.16
C LEU A 288 -27.20 14.75 -1.70
N TRP A 289 -26.44 15.59 -1.00
CA TRP A 289 -26.60 15.91 0.42
C TRP A 289 -26.65 17.43 0.63
N PRO A 290 -27.81 18.07 0.40
CA PRO A 290 -27.93 19.52 0.27
C PRO A 290 -27.70 20.30 1.56
N ASN A 291 -27.83 19.65 2.72
CA ASN A 291 -27.63 20.28 4.03
C ASN A 291 -26.20 20.10 4.58
N THR A 292 -25.31 19.47 3.81
CA THR A 292 -23.90 19.26 4.19
C THR A 292 -23.20 20.59 4.43
N LYS A 293 -22.40 20.66 5.49
CA LYS A 293 -21.66 21.86 5.90
C LYS A 293 -20.15 21.75 5.70
N PHE A 294 -19.61 20.53 5.67
CA PHE A 294 -18.17 20.26 5.50
C PHE A 294 -17.94 18.81 5.04
N VAL A 295 -16.79 18.58 4.42
CA VAL A 295 -16.25 17.24 4.16
C VAL A 295 -15.07 16.99 5.09
N GLU A 296 -15.18 16.00 5.96
CA GLU A 296 -14.14 15.64 6.93
C GLU A 296 -13.22 14.53 6.41
N GLY A 297 -11.92 14.71 6.62
CA GLY A 297 -10.94 13.64 6.52
C GLY A 297 -9.52 14.15 6.70
N VAL A 298 -8.59 13.24 6.97
CA VAL A 298 -7.17 13.59 6.88
C VAL A 298 -6.84 13.88 5.42
N ILE A 299 -6.46 15.13 5.14
CA ILE A 299 -6.11 15.68 3.81
C ILE A 299 -4.69 16.28 3.80
N THR A 300 -3.91 16.06 4.84
CA THR A 300 -2.50 16.49 4.96
C THR A 300 -1.53 15.35 4.63
N GLY A 301 -0.26 15.69 4.46
CA GLY A 301 0.78 14.74 4.07
C GLY A 301 0.44 14.03 2.76
N GLN A 302 0.54 12.69 2.75
CA GLN A 302 0.19 11.87 1.58
C GLN A 302 -1.25 12.06 1.10
N MET A 303 -2.17 12.43 1.98
CA MET A 303 -3.58 12.56 1.61
C MET A 303 -3.87 13.86 0.82
N ALA A 304 -2.92 14.81 0.80
CA ALA A 304 -3.07 16.06 0.06
C ALA A 304 -3.27 15.85 -1.45
N GLN A 305 -2.80 14.73 -2.01
CA GLN A 305 -3.02 14.38 -3.42
C GLN A 305 -4.50 14.16 -3.78
N TYR A 306 -5.35 13.82 -2.81
CA TYR A 306 -6.78 13.61 -3.02
C TYR A 306 -7.59 14.90 -2.90
N VAL A 307 -6.96 16.01 -2.47
CA VAL A 307 -7.62 17.31 -2.35
C VAL A 307 -8.27 17.75 -3.67
N PRO A 308 -7.60 17.69 -4.85
CA PRO A 308 -8.24 18.05 -6.11
C PRO A 308 -9.48 17.21 -6.45
N ALA A 309 -9.50 15.92 -6.09
CA ALA A 309 -10.66 15.07 -6.29
C ALA A 309 -11.82 15.44 -5.36
N LEU A 310 -11.52 15.79 -4.09
CA LEU A 310 -12.51 16.30 -3.16
C LEU A 310 -13.06 17.66 -3.60
N GLU A 311 -12.19 18.59 -3.99
CA GLU A 311 -12.55 19.90 -4.57
C GLU A 311 -13.45 19.75 -5.80
N PHE A 312 -13.17 18.77 -6.67
CA PHE A 312 -14.05 18.44 -7.79
C PHE A 312 -15.46 18.03 -7.33
N TYR A 313 -15.58 17.15 -6.33
CA TYR A 313 -16.89 16.68 -5.87
C TYR A 313 -17.69 17.72 -5.08
N VAL A 314 -17.04 18.73 -4.49
CA VAL A 314 -17.72 19.81 -3.75
C VAL A 314 -17.88 21.10 -4.56
N ASP A 315 -17.10 21.29 -5.63
CA ASP A 315 -17.06 22.50 -6.47
C ASP A 315 -16.92 23.80 -5.67
N ASP A 316 -15.96 23.82 -4.72
CA ASP A 316 -15.68 24.92 -3.79
C ASP A 316 -16.86 25.36 -2.90
N GLN A 317 -17.97 24.62 -2.89
CA GLN A 317 -19.16 24.95 -2.08
C GLN A 317 -19.03 24.53 -0.61
N LEU A 318 -18.14 23.59 -0.30
CA LEU A 318 -17.98 23.01 1.03
C LEU A 318 -16.50 23.04 1.48
N PRO A 319 -16.22 23.42 2.73
CA PRO A 319 -14.87 23.35 3.29
C PRO A 319 -14.41 21.90 3.47
N LEU A 320 -13.12 21.66 3.20
CA LEU A 320 -12.45 20.40 3.48
C LEU A 320 -11.78 20.48 4.85
N TYR A 321 -12.26 19.69 5.80
CA TYR A 321 -11.88 19.76 7.21
C TYR A 321 -10.99 18.59 7.62
N SER A 322 -9.78 18.88 8.10
CA SER A 322 -8.91 17.91 8.76
C SER A 322 -8.93 18.11 10.29
N PRO A 323 -9.51 17.17 11.07
CA PRO A 323 -9.84 17.42 12.47
C PRO A 323 -8.66 17.32 13.44
N ALA A 324 -7.79 16.34 13.23
CA ALA A 324 -6.78 15.99 14.22
C ALA A 324 -5.58 15.30 13.59
N TYR A 325 -4.47 15.30 14.33
CA TYR A 325 -3.24 14.58 14.03
C TYR A 325 -2.98 13.57 15.16
N SER A 326 -2.79 12.30 14.78
CA SER A 326 -2.69 11.17 15.69
C SER A 326 -1.96 10.01 14.99
N SER A 327 -1.35 9.13 15.78
CA SER A 327 -0.76 7.88 15.31
C SER A 327 -1.21 6.68 16.15
N SER A 328 -0.70 5.49 15.82
CA SER A 328 -0.91 4.30 16.63
C SER A 328 -0.23 4.39 17.99
N GLU A 329 0.90 5.09 18.07
CA GLU A 329 1.67 5.35 19.28
C GLU A 329 0.90 6.23 20.28
N SER A 330 0.25 7.31 19.81
CA SER A 330 -0.58 8.18 20.67
C SER A 330 -1.43 9.17 19.84
N PRO A 331 -2.57 9.64 20.37
CA PRO A 331 -3.16 10.92 19.93
C PRO A 331 -2.23 12.11 20.20
N PHE A 332 -2.22 13.12 19.33
CA PHE A 332 -1.29 14.26 19.45
C PHE A 332 -1.97 15.62 19.52
N ALA A 333 -2.74 15.98 18.49
CA ALA A 333 -3.06 17.38 18.22
C ALA A 333 -4.41 17.58 17.52
N VAL A 334 -5.00 18.76 17.70
CA VAL A 334 -6.29 19.15 17.11
C VAL A 334 -6.11 20.35 16.18
N ASN A 335 -6.82 20.38 15.06
CA ASN A 335 -6.87 21.56 14.20
C ASN A 335 -7.80 22.62 14.81
N MET A 336 -7.23 23.72 15.31
CA MET A 336 -7.98 24.82 15.95
C MET A 336 -8.68 25.75 14.96
N ASN A 337 -8.37 25.64 13.66
CA ASN A 337 -9.01 26.41 12.59
C ASN A 337 -9.60 25.46 11.52
N PRO A 338 -10.78 24.88 11.78
CA PRO A 338 -11.37 23.85 10.93
C PRO A 338 -11.75 24.34 9.52
N LEU A 339 -11.85 25.65 9.30
CA LEU A 339 -12.23 26.28 8.04
C LEU A 339 -11.04 26.80 7.21
N CYS A 340 -9.81 26.58 7.65
CA CYS A 340 -8.63 26.95 6.87
C CYS A 340 -8.54 26.16 5.55
N LYS A 341 -7.80 26.71 4.58
CA LYS A 341 -7.54 26.00 3.33
C LYS A 341 -6.64 24.79 3.58
N PRO A 342 -6.73 23.72 2.76
CA PRO A 342 -5.93 22.50 2.94
C PRO A 342 -4.42 22.74 3.09
N GLN A 343 -3.87 23.72 2.36
CA GLN A 343 -2.44 24.08 2.41
C GLN A 343 -1.98 24.75 3.72
N ASP A 344 -2.92 25.33 4.49
CA ASP A 344 -2.67 26.15 5.67
C ASP A 344 -2.92 25.36 6.97
N ILE A 345 -3.33 24.10 6.86
CA ILE A 345 -3.64 23.24 8.01
C ILE A 345 -2.45 23.11 8.95
N SER A 346 -2.68 23.43 10.21
CA SER A 346 -1.77 23.25 11.33
C SER A 346 -2.50 22.65 12.52
N TYR A 347 -1.84 21.78 13.27
CA TYR A 347 -2.42 21.07 14.41
C TYR A 347 -1.78 21.55 15.71
N THR A 348 -2.63 21.93 16.67
CA THR A 348 -2.23 22.38 18.01
C THR A 348 -2.04 21.17 18.91
N PHE A 349 -0.84 20.99 19.44
CA PHE A 349 -0.53 19.86 20.32
C PHE A 349 -1.28 19.98 21.64
N ILE A 350 -1.85 18.86 22.10
CA ILE A 350 -2.57 18.80 23.37
C ILE A 350 -1.63 18.18 24.42
N PRO A 351 -1.11 18.97 25.38
CA PRO A 351 0.04 18.57 26.19
C PRO A 351 -0.25 17.45 27.20
N ASN A 352 -1.49 17.09 27.49
CA ASN A 352 -1.79 15.98 28.39
C ASN A 352 -1.86 14.61 27.68
N MET A 353 -1.71 14.57 26.36
CA MET A 353 -1.85 13.32 25.60
C MET A 353 -0.65 12.37 25.80
N SER A 354 0.55 12.92 25.82
CA SER A 354 1.84 12.25 26.02
C SER A 354 2.90 13.30 26.31
N TYR A 355 4.08 12.90 26.79
CA TYR A 355 5.21 13.81 26.86
C TYR A 355 5.90 13.89 25.49
N PHE A 356 6.13 15.12 25.02
CA PHE A 356 6.57 15.43 23.66
C PHE A 356 7.93 16.09 23.66
N GLU A 357 8.82 15.50 22.87
CA GLU A 357 10.16 15.98 22.60
C GLU A 357 10.35 16.14 21.08
N PHE A 358 11.26 17.01 20.68
CA PHE A 358 11.46 17.38 19.28
C PHE A 358 12.93 17.38 18.91
N LEU A 359 13.30 16.57 17.93
CA LEU A 359 14.66 16.49 17.40
C LEU A 359 14.80 17.43 16.18
N PRO A 360 15.64 18.47 16.22
CA PRO A 360 15.82 19.40 15.08
C PRO A 360 16.28 18.68 13.80
N ILE A 361 15.76 19.07 12.63
CA ILE A 361 16.13 18.50 11.32
C ILE A 361 17.12 19.38 10.53
N ASP A 362 17.06 20.70 10.70
CA ASP A 362 17.90 21.67 9.98
C ASP A 362 18.68 22.55 10.96
N GLU A 363 19.92 22.86 10.57
CA GLU A 363 20.95 23.70 11.22
C GLU A 363 21.97 22.98 12.08
N GLY A 364 23.27 23.26 11.82
CA GLY A 364 24.43 22.81 12.59
C GLY A 364 24.53 23.39 14.01
N ASN A 365 23.45 23.30 14.77
CA ASN A 365 23.41 23.46 16.21
C ASN A 365 23.47 22.08 16.87
N ASP A 366 24.01 22.02 18.08
CA ASP A 366 24.10 20.82 18.92
C ASP A 366 22.82 19.97 18.83
N ASP A 367 22.97 18.64 18.74
CA ASP A 367 21.94 17.58 18.67
C ASP A 367 20.93 17.56 19.86
N ALA A 368 20.77 18.68 20.57
CA ALA A 368 19.93 18.82 21.74
C ALA A 368 18.45 18.78 21.35
N ILE A 369 17.83 17.67 21.72
CA ILE A 369 16.37 17.48 21.70
C ILE A 369 15.72 18.53 22.61
N VAL A 370 14.66 19.16 22.12
CA VAL A 370 13.95 20.24 22.82
C VAL A 370 12.58 19.78 23.32
N ASP A 371 12.10 20.39 24.40
CA ASP A 371 10.74 20.19 24.89
C ASP A 371 9.71 20.85 23.96
N LEU A 372 8.44 20.44 24.10
CA LEU A 372 7.31 21.05 23.38
C LEU A 372 7.29 22.59 23.46
N VAL A 373 7.61 23.18 24.61
CA VAL A 373 7.57 24.64 24.81
C VAL A 373 8.77 25.38 24.22
N ASP A 374 9.85 24.67 23.88
CA ASP A 374 11.12 25.25 23.44
C ASP A 374 11.31 25.20 21.92
N VAL A 375 10.30 24.70 21.18
CA VAL A 375 10.31 24.67 19.72
C VAL A 375 10.30 26.07 19.11
N LYS A 376 11.02 26.25 18.00
CA LYS A 376 11.18 27.56 17.35
C LYS A 376 10.28 27.68 16.13
N LEU A 377 9.61 28.83 16.01
CA LEU A 377 8.77 29.15 14.86
C LEU A 377 9.55 28.99 13.54
N GLY A 378 8.93 28.35 12.55
CA GLY A 378 9.52 28.09 11.23
C GLY A 378 10.52 26.93 11.18
N SER A 379 10.98 26.41 12.33
CA SER A 379 11.92 25.29 12.40
C SER A 379 11.24 23.94 12.19
N TYR A 380 12.05 22.95 11.78
CA TYR A 380 11.62 21.60 11.45
C TYR A 380 12.14 20.60 12.49
N TYR A 381 11.26 19.70 12.92
CA TYR A 381 11.57 18.72 13.96
C TYR A 381 11.03 17.33 13.64
N GLU A 382 11.76 16.29 14.00
CA GLU A 382 11.24 14.93 14.15
C GLU A 382 10.56 14.78 15.53
N LEU A 383 9.34 14.25 15.53
CA LEU A 383 8.57 14.01 16.75
C LEU A 383 9.09 12.80 17.55
N VAL A 384 9.38 13.02 18.83
CA VAL A 384 9.77 12.00 19.81
C VAL A 384 8.70 11.98 20.92
N VAL A 385 8.23 10.78 21.27
CA VAL A 385 7.11 10.62 22.21
C VAL A 385 7.48 9.73 23.39
N THR A 386 7.00 10.11 24.56
CA THR A 386 6.95 9.27 25.76
C THR A 386 5.49 9.09 26.16
N THR A 387 5.00 7.86 26.11
CA THR A 387 3.57 7.53 26.22
C THR A 387 3.25 6.83 27.54
N TYR A 388 1.99 6.94 27.96
CA TYR A 388 1.46 6.21 29.12
C TYR A 388 1.48 4.68 28.99
N SER A 389 1.78 4.14 27.81
CA SER A 389 1.76 2.70 27.53
C SER A 389 3.17 2.10 27.39
N GLY A 390 4.21 2.82 27.82
CA GLY A 390 5.56 2.26 27.97
C GLY A 390 6.51 2.49 26.79
N LEU A 391 6.19 3.42 25.89
CA LEU A 391 7.17 3.90 24.91
C LEU A 391 7.87 5.12 25.51
N HIS A 392 9.20 5.10 25.63
CA HIS A 392 9.98 6.19 26.24
C HIS A 392 10.96 6.77 25.23
N ARG A 393 10.87 8.08 24.95
CA ARG A 393 11.67 8.78 23.94
C ARG A 393 11.72 8.04 22.59
N CYS A 394 10.57 7.55 22.15
CA CYS A 394 10.44 6.80 20.91
C CYS A 394 10.20 7.75 19.72
N LYS A 395 11.03 7.65 18.68
CA LYS A 395 10.84 8.37 17.43
C LYS A 395 9.59 7.87 16.70
N VAL A 396 8.67 8.79 16.41
CA VAL A 396 7.48 8.51 15.58
C VAL A 396 7.88 8.41 14.10
N GLY A 397 8.92 9.15 13.73
CA GLY A 397 9.43 9.28 12.36
C GLY A 397 8.67 10.32 11.53
N ASP A 398 7.85 11.17 12.16
CA ASP A 398 7.13 12.25 11.49
C ASP A 398 7.92 13.57 11.65
N VAL A 399 8.07 14.29 10.54
CA VAL A 399 8.71 15.61 10.48
C VAL A 399 7.62 16.68 10.45
N LEU A 400 7.74 17.63 11.36
CA LEU A 400 6.77 18.68 11.63
C LEU A 400 7.45 20.05 11.53
N GLN A 401 6.74 21.03 10.98
CA GLN A 401 7.18 22.43 10.95
C GLN A 401 6.35 23.22 11.96
N VAL A 402 6.99 24.01 12.82
CA VAL A 402 6.28 24.93 13.72
C VAL A 402 5.74 26.10 12.90
N THR A 403 4.41 26.29 12.91
CA THR A 403 3.73 27.34 12.12
C THR A 403 3.11 28.44 12.99
N GLY A 404 2.96 28.21 14.28
CA GLY A 404 2.35 29.17 15.19
C GLY A 404 2.19 28.60 16.59
N PHE A 405 1.44 29.32 17.43
CA PHE A 405 1.09 28.91 18.78
C PHE A 405 -0.38 29.29 19.04
N TYR A 406 -1.13 28.38 19.66
CA TYR A 406 -2.43 28.66 20.23
C TYR A 406 -2.26 28.74 21.74
N ASN A 407 -2.50 29.91 22.33
CA ASN A 407 -2.02 30.23 23.68
C ASN A 407 -0.49 29.95 23.77
N SER A 408 -0.07 29.04 24.65
CA SER A 408 1.33 28.60 24.77
C SER A 408 1.61 27.30 24.01
N ALA A 409 0.59 26.65 23.44
CA ALA A 409 0.72 25.36 22.77
C ALA A 409 1.18 25.54 21.31
N PRO A 410 2.30 24.92 20.90
CA PRO A 410 2.76 25.05 19.53
C PRO A 410 1.81 24.38 18.53
N GLN A 411 1.73 25.00 17.37
CA GLN A 411 1.00 24.51 16.20
C GLN A 411 1.99 24.00 15.18
N PHE A 412 1.73 22.81 14.67
CA PHE A 412 2.59 22.13 13.72
C PHE A 412 1.87 21.83 12.42
N LYS A 413 2.53 22.14 11.31
CA LYS A 413 2.18 21.61 10.00
C LYS A 413 2.90 20.29 9.79
N PHE A 414 2.15 19.27 9.40
CA PHE A 414 2.73 17.99 8.99
C PHE A 414 3.51 18.17 7.68
N VAL A 415 4.78 17.80 7.66
CA VAL A 415 5.65 17.91 6.48
C VAL A 415 5.73 16.56 5.78
N ARG A 416 6.31 15.57 6.45
CA ARG A 416 6.57 14.24 5.86
C ARG A 416 6.85 13.19 6.92
N ARG A 417 6.86 11.92 6.51
CA ARG A 417 7.48 10.84 7.29
C ARG A 417 8.94 10.67 6.86
N GLN A 418 9.87 10.55 7.80
CA GLN A 418 11.32 10.56 7.58
C GLN A 418 11.86 9.34 6.82
N ASN A 419 11.03 8.35 6.51
CA ASN A 419 11.45 7.20 5.74
C ASN A 419 11.90 7.61 4.33
N VAL A 420 13.15 7.26 3.99
CA VAL A 420 13.65 7.29 2.62
C VAL A 420 12.71 6.45 1.75
N VAL A 421 12.09 7.11 0.77
CA VAL A 421 11.13 6.48 -0.13
C VAL A 421 11.89 5.67 -1.16
N ILE A 422 12.90 6.25 -1.79
CA ILE A 422 13.66 5.56 -2.83
C ILE A 422 15.12 6.02 -2.84
N SER A 423 16.01 5.06 -3.06
CA SER A 423 17.45 5.25 -3.21
C SER A 423 17.97 4.10 -4.08
N VAL A 424 18.84 4.41 -5.04
CA VAL A 424 19.52 3.44 -5.91
C VAL A 424 21.01 3.37 -5.57
N TYR A 425 21.64 4.50 -5.22
CA TYR A 425 23.04 4.56 -4.82
C TYR A 425 23.20 5.19 -3.43
N LEU A 426 23.69 6.42 -3.34
CA LEU A 426 23.90 7.16 -2.09
C LEU A 426 22.90 8.31 -1.93
N GLU A 427 22.11 8.60 -2.96
CA GLU A 427 21.08 9.63 -2.92
C GLU A 427 19.86 9.08 -2.20
N ALA A 428 19.36 9.82 -1.21
CA ALA A 428 18.08 9.54 -0.58
C ALA A 428 17.05 10.48 -1.17
N THR A 429 16.05 9.93 -1.86
CA THR A 429 14.88 10.70 -2.28
C THR A 429 13.79 10.51 -1.24
N THR A 430 13.37 11.62 -0.64
CA THR A 430 12.29 11.65 0.34
C THR A 430 10.94 11.56 -0.35
N GLU A 431 9.91 11.25 0.43
CA GLU A 431 8.54 11.21 -0.08
C GLU A 431 8.06 12.55 -0.66
N GLU A 432 8.40 13.64 0.03
CA GLU A 432 8.01 14.99 -0.35
C GLU A 432 8.66 15.40 -1.68
N GLU A 433 9.95 15.12 -1.85
CA GLU A 433 10.67 15.39 -3.10
C GLU A 433 10.03 14.63 -4.27
N LEU A 434 9.68 13.36 -4.06
CA LEU A 434 8.99 12.56 -5.05
C LEU A 434 7.59 13.12 -5.37
N LEU A 435 6.78 13.44 -4.36
CA LEU A 435 5.45 14.02 -4.54
C LEU A 435 5.51 15.36 -5.27
N LYS A 436 6.47 16.22 -4.92
CA LYS A 436 6.69 17.52 -5.57
C LYS A 436 7.15 17.35 -7.02
N ALA A 437 8.05 16.40 -7.28
CA ALA A 437 8.52 16.09 -8.63
C ALA A 437 7.40 15.54 -9.51
N VAL A 438 6.58 14.63 -8.97
CA VAL A 438 5.41 14.08 -9.66
C VAL A 438 4.37 15.17 -9.90
N LYS A 439 4.08 16.05 -8.92
CA LYS A 439 3.15 17.17 -9.10
C LYS A 439 3.54 18.11 -10.25
N ARG A 440 4.82 18.41 -10.40
CA ARG A 440 5.31 19.21 -11.54
C ARG A 440 5.15 18.46 -12.85
N ALA A 441 5.40 17.16 -12.86
CA ALA A 441 5.21 16.35 -14.05
C ALA A 441 3.73 16.16 -14.41
N THR A 442 2.80 16.26 -13.44
CA THR A 442 1.36 16.23 -13.73
C THR A 442 0.87 17.49 -14.45
N GLU A 443 1.50 18.65 -14.23
CA GLU A 443 1.19 19.90 -14.96
C GLU A 443 1.40 19.73 -16.48
N VAL A 444 2.36 18.89 -16.90
CA VAL A 444 2.63 18.57 -18.31
C VAL A 444 1.45 17.81 -18.94
N ILE A 445 0.90 16.81 -18.24
CA ILE A 445 -0.20 15.97 -18.77
C ILE A 445 -1.59 16.62 -18.62
N GLU A 446 -1.75 17.57 -17.71
CA GLU A 446 -3.00 18.31 -17.50
C GLU A 446 -3.44 19.06 -18.76
N SER A 447 -2.47 19.61 -19.50
CA SER A 447 -2.68 20.28 -20.80
C SER A 447 -3.40 19.41 -21.84
N SER A 448 -3.34 18.09 -21.67
CA SER A 448 -3.84 17.09 -22.60
C SER A 448 -5.09 16.37 -22.10
N ASN A 449 -5.77 16.92 -21.09
CA ASN A 449 -6.98 16.34 -20.49
C ASN A 449 -6.78 14.94 -19.87
N ILE A 450 -5.57 14.69 -19.36
CA ILE A 450 -5.20 13.46 -18.67
C ILE A 450 -4.90 13.79 -17.21
N MET A 451 -5.43 13.00 -16.30
CA MET A 451 -5.23 13.12 -14.85
C MET A 451 -4.47 11.90 -14.32
N LEU A 452 -3.51 12.13 -13.42
CA LEU A 452 -2.90 11.07 -12.64
C LEU A 452 -3.85 10.63 -11.52
N ARG A 453 -4.31 9.37 -11.56
CA ARG A 453 -5.22 8.81 -10.56
C ARG A 453 -4.47 8.38 -9.30
N ASP A 454 -3.36 7.67 -9.47
CA ASP A 454 -2.45 7.30 -8.37
C ASP A 454 -1.07 6.92 -8.95
N PHE A 455 -0.06 6.89 -8.07
CA PHE A 455 1.28 6.47 -8.44
C PHE A 455 2.04 5.79 -7.28
N THR A 456 3.04 4.99 -7.65
CA THR A 456 4.04 4.47 -6.71
C THR A 456 5.40 4.38 -7.43
N CYS A 457 6.48 4.18 -6.69
CA CYS A 457 7.80 3.96 -7.27
C CYS A 457 8.48 2.70 -6.72
N TYR A 458 9.56 2.28 -7.36
CA TYR A 458 10.50 1.33 -6.79
C TYR A 458 11.91 1.55 -7.35
N PRO A 459 12.97 1.23 -6.58
CA PRO A 459 14.33 1.25 -7.08
C PRO A 459 14.61 -0.01 -7.91
N HIS A 460 14.86 0.16 -9.21
CA HIS A 460 15.25 -0.94 -10.08
C HIS A 460 16.77 -1.08 -10.10
N ILE A 461 17.28 -1.99 -9.28
CA ILE A 461 18.73 -2.24 -9.13
C ILE A 461 19.25 -3.44 -9.95
N ALA A 462 18.37 -4.12 -10.69
CA ALA A 462 18.76 -5.24 -11.54
C ALA A 462 19.51 -4.77 -12.81
N ASP A 463 19.22 -3.56 -13.28
CA ASP A 463 19.95 -2.91 -14.36
C ASP A 463 21.23 -2.26 -13.80
N THR A 464 22.25 -2.09 -14.64
CA THR A 464 23.49 -1.38 -14.28
C THR A 464 23.77 -0.28 -15.29
N PRO A 465 23.74 1.01 -14.90
CA PRO A 465 23.39 1.52 -13.57
C PRO A 465 21.90 1.33 -13.24
N GLY A 466 21.58 1.11 -11.96
CA GLY A 466 20.18 1.01 -11.51
C GLY A 466 19.45 2.35 -11.66
N HIS A 467 18.12 2.34 -11.65
CA HIS A 467 17.32 3.55 -11.91
C HIS A 467 15.99 3.56 -11.15
N TYR A 468 15.31 4.70 -11.17
CA TYR A 468 13.99 4.84 -10.53
C TYR A 468 12.92 4.43 -11.52
N VAL A 469 11.96 3.62 -11.08
CA VAL A 469 10.78 3.28 -11.86
C VAL A 469 9.54 3.78 -11.14
N LEU A 470 8.72 4.55 -11.83
CA LEU A 470 7.44 5.06 -11.34
C LEU A 470 6.30 4.37 -12.09
N TYR A 471 5.33 3.84 -11.36
CA TYR A 471 4.08 3.32 -11.92
C TYR A 471 2.99 4.38 -11.84
N TRP A 472 2.39 4.73 -12.98
CA TRP A 472 1.35 5.75 -13.08
C TRP A 472 0.04 5.13 -13.57
N GLU A 473 -1.05 5.29 -12.79
CA GLU A 473 -2.41 4.99 -13.27
C GLU A 473 -3.06 6.29 -13.74
N LEU A 474 -3.39 6.36 -15.02
CA LEU A 474 -3.91 7.59 -15.66
C LEU A 474 -5.40 7.47 -15.97
N LYS A 475 -6.12 8.60 -15.91
CA LYS A 475 -7.53 8.72 -16.28
C LYS A 475 -7.67 9.86 -17.32
N GLY A 476 -8.34 9.60 -18.43
CA GLY A 476 -8.73 10.66 -19.38
C GLY A 476 -9.99 11.38 -18.90
N ASN A 477 -10.11 12.68 -19.17
CA ASN A 477 -11.32 13.44 -18.81
C ASN A 477 -12.55 13.10 -19.68
N ASN A 478 -12.38 12.37 -20.79
CA ASN A 478 -13.47 11.95 -21.69
C ASN A 478 -13.87 10.48 -21.48
N TYR A 479 -15.16 10.17 -21.70
CA TYR A 479 -15.76 8.84 -21.52
C TYR A 479 -15.15 7.71 -22.39
N ASP A 480 -14.38 8.05 -23.42
CA ASP A 480 -13.80 7.08 -24.37
C ASP A 480 -12.43 6.52 -23.95
N GLY A 481 -11.96 6.84 -22.73
CA GLY A 481 -10.65 6.41 -22.24
C GLY A 481 -9.47 7.15 -22.89
N ILE A 482 -8.24 6.80 -22.51
CA ILE A 482 -7.02 7.40 -23.10
C ILE A 482 -6.76 6.70 -24.44
N SER A 483 -7.09 7.38 -25.55
CA SER A 483 -6.99 6.80 -26.89
C SER A 483 -5.53 6.54 -27.30
N GLU A 484 -4.61 7.44 -26.94
CA GLU A 484 -3.17 7.24 -27.16
C GLU A 484 -2.33 8.28 -26.38
N LEU A 485 -1.43 7.83 -25.48
CA LEU A 485 -0.44 8.72 -24.84
C LEU A 485 0.65 9.14 -25.82
N ASP A 486 0.95 10.44 -25.87
CA ASP A 486 2.10 10.97 -26.59
C ASP A 486 3.41 10.53 -25.91
N PRO A 487 4.29 9.78 -26.60
CA PRO A 487 5.58 9.36 -26.04
C PRO A 487 6.49 10.53 -25.67
N ASP A 488 6.45 11.64 -26.41
CA ASP A 488 7.33 12.79 -26.16
C ASP A 488 6.92 13.51 -24.87
N MET A 489 5.60 13.64 -24.65
CA MET A 489 5.03 14.13 -23.38
C MET A 489 5.44 13.25 -22.19
N MET A 490 5.42 11.92 -22.33
CA MET A 490 5.84 11.04 -21.24
C MET A 490 7.34 11.13 -20.94
N VAL A 491 8.18 11.38 -21.95
CA VAL A 491 9.60 11.67 -21.75
C VAL A 491 9.81 13.02 -21.08
N GLU A 492 9.03 14.03 -21.45
CA GLU A 492 9.03 15.32 -20.78
C GLU A 492 8.66 15.16 -19.29
N CYS A 493 7.65 14.35 -18.97
CA CYS A 493 7.34 13.99 -17.59
C CYS A 493 8.55 13.36 -16.87
N CYS A 494 9.23 12.38 -17.49
CA CYS A 494 10.46 11.81 -16.91
C CYS A 494 11.52 12.90 -16.64
N SER A 495 11.73 13.82 -17.59
CA SER A 495 12.69 14.93 -17.47
C SER A 495 12.34 15.86 -16.31
N VAL A 496 11.08 16.29 -16.23
CA VAL A 496 10.58 17.21 -15.19
C VAL A 496 10.74 16.58 -13.80
N ILE A 497 10.55 15.26 -13.69
CA ILE A 497 10.81 14.54 -12.44
C ILE A 497 12.30 14.56 -12.12
N GLU A 498 13.18 14.11 -13.03
CA GLU A 498 14.64 14.08 -12.80
C GLU A 498 15.19 15.47 -12.42
N GLU A 499 14.71 16.54 -13.07
CA GLU A 499 15.10 17.94 -12.80
C GLU A 499 14.62 18.45 -11.43
N SER A 500 13.50 17.93 -10.95
CA SER A 500 12.90 18.30 -9.67
C SER A 500 13.47 17.53 -8.48
N LEU A 501 14.22 16.46 -8.72
CA LEU A 501 14.90 15.69 -7.67
C LEU A 501 16.16 16.41 -7.15
N ASN A 502 16.64 15.94 -5.99
CA ASN A 502 17.73 16.60 -5.27
C ASN A 502 19.05 16.66 -6.06
N ALA A 503 19.95 17.54 -5.61
CA ALA A 503 21.21 17.80 -6.29
C ALA A 503 22.11 16.55 -6.38
N LEU A 504 22.02 15.62 -5.42
CA LEU A 504 22.78 14.37 -5.43
C LEU A 504 22.27 13.43 -6.52
N TYR A 505 20.96 13.22 -6.62
CA TYR A 505 20.34 12.46 -7.72
C TYR A 505 20.79 13.02 -9.07
N ARG A 506 20.66 14.34 -9.28
CA ARG A 506 21.05 14.99 -10.54
C ARG A 506 22.55 14.87 -10.84
N LYS A 507 23.41 14.95 -9.81
CA LYS A 507 24.87 14.75 -9.95
C LYS A 507 25.20 13.32 -10.38
N PHE A 508 24.61 12.33 -9.71
CA PHE A 508 24.80 10.91 -10.01
C PHE A 508 24.24 10.50 -11.38
N ARG A 509 23.14 11.12 -11.80
CA ARG A 509 22.52 10.92 -13.10
C ARG A 509 23.29 11.55 -14.27
N SER A 510 23.80 12.78 -14.11
CA SER A 510 24.38 13.57 -15.21
C SER A 510 25.92 13.48 -15.31
N LYS A 511 26.63 13.53 -14.17
CA LYS A 511 28.10 13.58 -14.14
C LYS A 511 28.73 12.22 -13.91
N GLU A 512 28.26 11.50 -12.89
CA GLU A 512 28.89 10.26 -12.44
C GLU A 512 28.32 9.01 -13.16
N LYS A 513 27.14 9.13 -13.78
CA LYS A 513 26.43 8.06 -14.50
C LYS A 513 26.24 6.79 -13.65
N THR A 514 26.12 6.95 -12.34
CA THR A 514 25.90 5.88 -11.36
C THR A 514 24.41 5.56 -11.17
N ILE A 515 23.52 6.45 -11.61
CA ILE A 515 22.07 6.25 -11.70
C ILE A 515 21.66 6.29 -13.17
N GLY A 516 20.88 5.30 -13.61
CA GLY A 516 20.29 5.20 -14.94
C GLY A 516 19.07 6.11 -15.11
N ALA A 517 18.55 6.15 -16.33
CA ALA A 517 17.41 7.00 -16.68
C ALA A 517 16.14 6.62 -15.92
N LEU A 518 15.46 7.62 -15.34
CA LEU A 518 14.14 7.43 -14.75
C LEU A 518 13.16 6.86 -15.78
N GLU A 519 12.34 5.92 -15.31
CA GLU A 519 11.37 5.21 -16.11
C GLU A 519 9.96 5.46 -15.55
N ILE A 520 9.02 5.86 -16.41
CA ILE A 520 7.60 5.85 -16.08
C ILE A 520 6.94 4.66 -16.79
N ARG A 521 6.22 3.84 -16.03
CA ARG A 521 5.40 2.72 -16.49
C ARG A 521 3.95 3.04 -16.27
N VAL A 522 3.19 3.20 -17.36
CA VAL A 522 1.75 3.40 -17.27
C VAL A 522 1.06 2.06 -17.06
N VAL A 523 0.23 1.98 -16.02
CA VAL A 523 -0.52 0.76 -15.67
C VAL A 523 -1.99 0.87 -16.09
N GLN A 524 -2.66 -0.28 -16.21
CA GLN A 524 -4.07 -0.31 -16.59
C GLN A 524 -4.96 0.31 -15.48
N PRO A 525 -6.10 0.93 -15.84
CA PRO A 525 -7.09 1.36 -14.85
C PRO A 525 -7.52 0.21 -13.93
N GLY A 526 -7.54 0.46 -12.62
CA GLY A 526 -7.84 -0.53 -11.58
C GLY A 526 -6.63 -1.34 -11.08
N THR A 527 -5.41 -1.01 -11.53
CA THR A 527 -4.19 -1.64 -11.03
C THR A 527 -3.95 -1.30 -9.56
N PHE A 528 -4.12 -0.04 -9.17
CA PHE A 528 -3.96 0.36 -7.77
C PHE A 528 -5.10 -0.17 -6.88
N ASP A 529 -6.31 -0.36 -7.44
CA ASP A 529 -7.39 -1.07 -6.75
C ASP A 529 -6.97 -2.53 -6.43
N SER A 530 -6.27 -3.19 -7.36
CA SER A 530 -5.77 -4.56 -7.18
C SER A 530 -4.58 -4.63 -6.22
N LEU A 531 -3.71 -3.61 -6.25
CA LEU A 531 -2.62 -3.47 -5.28
C LEU A 531 -3.18 -3.32 -3.86
N MET A 532 -4.22 -2.50 -3.71
CA MET A 532 -4.95 -2.37 -2.44
C MET A 532 -5.53 -3.70 -1.98
N GLU A 533 -6.23 -4.43 -2.85
CA GLU A 533 -6.77 -5.76 -2.55
C GLU A 533 -5.67 -6.75 -2.11
N TYR A 534 -4.50 -6.72 -2.75
CA TYR A 534 -3.34 -7.53 -2.35
C TYR A 534 -2.89 -7.21 -0.91
N PHE A 535 -2.72 -5.93 -0.56
CA PHE A 535 -2.32 -5.55 0.79
C PHE A 535 -3.40 -5.87 1.82
N ILE A 536 -4.69 -5.75 1.46
CA ILE A 536 -5.80 -6.17 2.31
C ILE A 536 -5.74 -7.68 2.57
N ALA A 537 -5.46 -8.49 1.55
CA ALA A 537 -5.28 -9.94 1.69
C ALA A 537 -4.08 -10.32 2.58
N GLN A 538 -3.04 -9.48 2.64
CA GLN A 538 -1.89 -9.64 3.54
C GLN A 538 -2.15 -9.14 4.98
N GLY A 539 -3.38 -8.74 5.30
CA GLY A 539 -3.78 -8.34 6.64
C GLY A 539 -3.88 -6.83 6.87
N ALA A 540 -3.58 -5.99 5.87
CA ALA A 540 -3.89 -4.56 5.94
C ALA A 540 -5.42 -4.35 5.93
N THR A 541 -5.87 -3.19 6.41
CA THR A 541 -7.29 -2.82 6.34
C THR A 541 -7.54 -1.76 5.29
N LEU A 542 -8.72 -1.79 4.71
CA LEU A 542 -9.21 -0.74 3.83
C LEU A 542 -9.16 0.64 4.51
N THR A 543 -9.41 0.72 5.82
CA THR A 543 -9.41 1.97 6.60
C THR A 543 -8.05 2.56 6.89
N GLN A 544 -6.98 1.77 6.79
CA GLN A 544 -5.62 2.25 6.98
C GLN A 544 -4.80 2.21 5.71
N TYR A 545 -5.35 1.64 4.63
CA TYR A 545 -4.65 1.54 3.38
C TYR A 545 -4.37 2.92 2.80
N LYS A 546 -3.09 3.16 2.57
CA LYS A 546 -2.56 4.25 1.76
C LYS A 546 -1.68 3.58 0.71
N THR A 547 -1.85 3.94 -0.55
CA THR A 547 -0.97 3.47 -1.63
C THR A 547 0.48 3.78 -1.23
N PRO A 548 1.33 2.75 -0.99
CA PRO A 548 2.70 2.98 -0.59
C PRO A 548 3.43 3.74 -1.69
N ARG A 549 4.08 4.86 -1.38
CA ARG A 549 4.79 5.64 -2.41
C ARG A 549 6.03 4.93 -2.95
N CYS A 550 6.58 3.98 -2.19
CA CYS A 550 7.58 3.05 -2.69
C CYS A 550 7.25 1.62 -2.33
N ILE A 551 7.31 0.73 -3.32
CA ILE A 551 7.12 -0.70 -3.14
C ILE A 551 8.47 -1.37 -2.87
N LYS A 552 8.53 -2.11 -1.76
CA LYS A 552 9.69 -2.94 -1.39
C LYS A 552 9.42 -4.44 -1.49
N SER A 553 8.15 -4.86 -1.52
CA SER A 553 7.76 -6.28 -1.63
C SER A 553 7.82 -6.74 -3.09
N PRO A 554 8.57 -7.81 -3.41
CA PRO A 554 8.58 -8.42 -4.74
C PRO A 554 7.20 -8.88 -5.21
N GLU A 555 6.36 -9.35 -4.30
CA GLU A 555 5.01 -9.82 -4.59
C GLU A 555 4.07 -8.66 -4.95
N ALA A 556 4.16 -7.54 -4.22
CA ALA A 556 3.44 -6.32 -4.57
C ALA A 556 3.89 -5.73 -5.92
N LEU A 557 5.19 -5.84 -6.24
CA LEU A 557 5.70 -5.49 -7.58
C LEU A 557 5.09 -6.38 -8.67
N GLN A 558 4.94 -7.69 -8.43
CA GLN A 558 4.28 -8.57 -9.39
C GLN A 558 2.82 -8.19 -9.66
N VAL A 559 2.09 -7.64 -8.68
CA VAL A 559 0.73 -7.13 -8.92
C VAL A 559 0.74 -5.94 -9.88
N LEU A 560 1.73 -5.04 -9.75
CA LEU A 560 1.92 -3.91 -10.66
C LEU A 560 2.34 -4.36 -12.07
N GLU A 561 3.29 -5.29 -12.16
CA GLU A 561 3.85 -5.80 -13.43
C GLU A 561 2.89 -6.74 -14.17
N SER A 562 2.02 -7.46 -13.46
CA SER A 562 1.02 -8.35 -14.08
C SER A 562 -0.12 -7.58 -14.73
N LYS A 563 -0.39 -6.34 -14.27
CA LYS A 563 -1.43 -5.45 -14.81
C LYS A 563 -0.89 -4.24 -15.57
N SER A 564 0.42 -4.18 -15.80
CA SER A 564 1.03 -3.28 -16.79
C SER A 564 0.81 -3.84 -18.21
N GLY A 565 -0.45 -3.91 -18.64
CA GLY A 565 -0.76 -4.41 -19.98
C GLY A 565 -0.20 -3.50 -21.07
N LYS A 566 0.48 -4.10 -22.06
CA LYS A 566 1.09 -3.45 -23.25
C LYS A 566 1.79 -2.13 -22.92
N LEU A 567 2.94 -2.22 -22.24
CA LEU A 567 3.69 -1.06 -21.77
C LEU A 567 3.99 -0.06 -22.91
N LYS A 568 3.58 1.19 -22.71
CA LYS A 568 4.35 2.35 -23.21
C LYS A 568 5.40 2.66 -22.15
N ILE A 569 6.60 2.11 -22.35
CA ILE A 569 7.76 2.47 -21.53
C ILE A 569 8.31 3.78 -22.06
N ALA A 570 8.41 4.79 -21.21
CA ALA A 570 9.18 5.99 -21.50
C ALA A 570 10.47 5.94 -20.66
N LYS A 571 11.60 5.70 -21.33
CA LYS A 571 12.95 5.88 -20.76
C LYS A 571 13.63 7.04 -21.49
N GLN A 572 14.28 7.92 -20.71
CA GLN A 572 15.00 9.08 -21.25
C GLN A 572 16.50 8.81 -21.34
N GLU A 573 17.04 8.48 -22.53
CA GLU A 573 18.50 8.41 -22.72
C GLU A 573 19.08 9.77 -23.13
N ILE A 574 20.24 10.13 -22.55
CA ILE A 574 21.04 11.27 -23.00
C ILE A 574 22.12 10.74 -23.95
N LYS A 575 21.96 10.96 -25.26
CA LYS A 575 23.01 10.72 -26.27
C LYS A 575 23.38 12.04 -26.93
N ASN A 576 24.65 12.44 -26.83
CA ASN A 576 25.22 13.63 -27.48
C ASN A 576 24.45 14.94 -27.22
N GLY A 577 23.95 15.15 -26.00
CA GLY A 577 23.23 16.38 -25.63
C GLY A 577 21.83 16.52 -26.23
N LYS A 578 21.26 15.45 -26.78
CA LYS A 578 19.85 15.37 -27.21
C LYS A 578 19.13 14.25 -26.46
N HIS A 579 17.89 14.50 -26.07
CA HIS A 579 17.00 13.53 -25.44
C HIS A 579 16.58 12.49 -26.49
N VAL A 580 16.76 11.19 -26.20
CA VAL A 580 16.39 10.09 -27.10
C VAL A 580 15.36 9.18 -26.42
N LEU A 581 14.24 8.97 -27.11
CA LEU A 581 13.12 8.11 -26.73
C LEU A 581 13.44 6.62 -27.02
N LEU A 582 13.25 5.75 -26.03
CA LEU A 582 13.13 4.30 -26.23
C LEU A 582 11.68 3.88 -26.00
N VAL A 583 10.90 3.77 -27.08
CA VAL A 583 9.60 3.08 -27.09
C VAL A 583 9.83 1.68 -27.62
N ASP A 584 9.54 0.64 -26.83
CA ASP A 584 9.58 -0.74 -27.30
C ASP A 584 8.33 -1.04 -28.16
N PRO A 585 8.46 -1.33 -29.48
CA PRO A 585 7.30 -1.58 -30.34
C PRO A 585 6.75 -3.02 -30.25
N LYS A 586 7.27 -3.90 -29.38
CA LYS A 586 6.90 -5.33 -29.39
C LYS A 586 6.08 -5.77 -28.19
N SER A 587 4.75 -5.61 -28.25
CA SER A 587 3.83 -6.28 -27.32
C SER A 587 2.70 -7.03 -28.04
N VAL A 588 3.04 -8.15 -28.67
CA VAL A 588 2.13 -9.27 -28.91
C VAL A 588 2.89 -10.55 -28.58
N THR A 589 2.65 -11.12 -27.40
CA THR A 589 2.54 -12.58 -27.22
C THR A 589 1.85 -12.87 -25.90
N ASP A 590 0.86 -13.74 -26.02
CA ASP A 590 -0.03 -14.25 -24.98
C ASP A 590 0.64 -15.32 -24.12
N ILE A 591 -0.05 -15.62 -23.04
CA ILE A 591 0.29 -16.49 -21.92
C ILE A 591 0.62 -17.92 -22.38
N ASN A 592 1.85 -18.37 -22.14
CA ASN A 592 2.21 -19.70 -21.62
C ASN A 592 3.73 -19.90 -21.70
N GLY A 593 4.33 -20.24 -20.57
CA GLY A 593 5.77 -20.45 -20.44
C GLY A 593 6.31 -21.49 -21.42
N ALA A 594 7.18 -21.04 -22.32
CA ALA A 594 8.23 -21.84 -22.93
C ALA A 594 9.33 -20.90 -23.43
N VAL A 595 10.51 -20.98 -22.83
CA VAL A 595 11.74 -20.47 -23.44
C VAL A 595 12.00 -21.33 -24.68
N GLN A 596 11.43 -20.95 -25.82
CA GLN A 596 11.73 -21.57 -27.10
C GLN A 596 12.76 -20.72 -27.81
N VAL A 597 14.01 -21.19 -27.78
CA VAL A 597 15.10 -20.69 -28.64
C VAL A 597 14.56 -20.65 -30.08
N ARG A 598 14.46 -19.43 -30.65
CA ARG A 598 13.86 -19.12 -31.97
C ARG A 598 14.70 -19.64 -33.15
N CYS A 599 14.98 -20.93 -33.19
CA CYS A 599 15.42 -21.63 -34.42
C CYS A 599 14.29 -22.48 -35.03
N VAL A 600 13.23 -22.80 -34.27
CA VAL A 600 12.19 -23.75 -34.70
C VAL A 600 11.13 -23.11 -35.62
N ASN A 601 10.80 -21.83 -35.45
CA ASN A 601 9.71 -21.17 -36.20
C ASN A 601 10.01 -20.95 -37.69
N TYR A 602 11.27 -21.00 -38.13
CA TYR A 602 11.61 -20.84 -39.56
C TYR A 602 11.50 -22.16 -40.34
N LEU A 603 11.70 -23.31 -39.68
CA LEU A 603 11.52 -24.64 -40.29
C LEU A 603 10.04 -24.92 -40.55
N THR A 604 9.14 -24.49 -39.67
CA THR A 604 7.69 -24.67 -39.87
C THR A 604 7.18 -23.94 -41.10
N ASN A 605 7.72 -22.75 -41.39
CA ASN A 605 7.34 -21.97 -42.56
C ASN A 605 7.76 -22.64 -43.88
N MET A 606 8.84 -23.43 -43.89
CA MET A 606 9.24 -24.19 -45.09
C MET A 606 8.25 -25.30 -45.47
N PHE A 607 7.44 -25.80 -44.54
CA PHE A 607 6.36 -26.73 -44.89
C PHE A 607 5.16 -26.04 -45.56
N LEU A 608 5.11 -24.70 -45.49
CA LEU A 608 4.04 -23.87 -46.07
C LEU A 608 4.47 -23.19 -47.38
N MET A 609 5.73 -23.36 -47.81
CA MET A 609 6.22 -22.82 -49.08
C MET A 609 5.90 -23.75 -50.25
N ASP A 610 5.67 -23.16 -51.43
CA ASP A 610 5.35 -23.93 -52.65
C ASP A 610 6.51 -24.85 -53.06
N ARG A 611 6.18 -26.04 -53.60
CA ARG A 611 7.09 -27.14 -53.98
C ARG A 611 8.13 -26.83 -55.08
N ASN A 612 8.30 -25.58 -55.49
CA ASN A 612 9.35 -25.12 -56.43
C ASN A 612 10.08 -23.87 -55.92
N SER A 613 9.76 -23.41 -54.71
CA SER A 613 10.41 -22.30 -54.05
C SER A 613 11.87 -22.65 -53.77
N SER A 614 12.69 -21.63 -53.50
CA SER A 614 14.08 -21.81 -53.10
C SER A 614 14.36 -21.24 -51.71
N VAL A 615 15.34 -21.81 -51.03
CA VAL A 615 15.82 -21.34 -49.72
C VAL A 615 17.35 -21.28 -49.75
N MET A 616 17.92 -20.22 -49.20
CA MET A 616 19.37 -20.06 -49.02
C MET A 616 19.63 -19.67 -47.57
N GLU A 617 20.65 -20.26 -46.97
CA GLU A 617 21.01 -20.00 -45.58
C GLU A 617 22.11 -18.96 -45.48
N PHE A 618 22.06 -18.10 -44.45
CA PHE A 618 23.09 -17.10 -44.16
C PHE A 618 23.63 -17.33 -42.75
N LEU A 619 24.90 -17.74 -42.65
CA LEU A 619 25.52 -18.08 -41.37
C LEU A 619 26.61 -17.05 -40.98
N PRO A 620 26.53 -16.47 -39.77
CA PRO A 620 27.59 -15.61 -39.25
C PRO A 620 28.84 -16.43 -38.84
N LYS A 621 30.00 -15.77 -38.89
CA LYS A 621 31.30 -16.36 -38.54
C LYS A 621 31.29 -16.87 -37.09
N GLY A 622 31.65 -18.15 -36.89
CA GLY A 622 31.70 -18.80 -35.57
C GLY A 622 30.54 -19.75 -35.25
N TRP A 623 29.43 -19.67 -35.98
CA TRP A 623 28.25 -20.53 -35.75
C TRP A 623 28.54 -22.02 -36.03
N LEU A 624 29.38 -22.30 -37.03
CA LEU A 624 29.72 -23.66 -37.48
C LEU A 624 30.37 -24.52 -36.39
N LYS A 625 31.15 -23.92 -35.47
CA LYS A 625 31.80 -24.63 -34.37
C LYS A 625 30.82 -25.14 -33.31
N LEU A 626 29.64 -24.54 -33.22
CA LEU A 626 28.62 -24.85 -32.20
C LEU A 626 27.51 -25.75 -32.74
N ALA A 627 27.22 -25.71 -34.04
CA ALA A 627 26.02 -26.33 -34.62
C ALA A 627 26.14 -27.84 -34.90
N GLY A 628 27.35 -28.37 -35.14
CA GLY A 628 27.56 -29.79 -35.42
C GLY A 628 26.67 -30.30 -36.57
N VAL A 629 25.91 -31.39 -36.35
CA VAL A 629 24.97 -31.97 -37.33
C VAL A 629 23.77 -31.05 -37.62
N GLY A 630 23.47 -30.12 -36.72
CA GLY A 630 22.36 -29.16 -36.85
C GLY A 630 22.47 -28.21 -38.05
N GLN A 631 23.65 -28.10 -38.67
CA GLN A 631 23.89 -27.28 -39.88
C GLN A 631 23.19 -27.81 -41.14
N LEU A 632 22.69 -29.07 -41.13
CA LEU A 632 22.06 -29.70 -42.29
C LEU A 632 20.52 -29.67 -42.25
N VAL A 633 19.94 -29.17 -41.16
CA VAL A 633 18.50 -29.29 -40.89
C VAL A 633 17.64 -28.59 -41.95
N TYR A 634 18.05 -27.41 -42.42
CA TYR A 634 17.34 -26.66 -43.46
C TYR A 634 17.48 -27.31 -44.84
N GLN A 635 18.65 -27.89 -45.15
CA GLN A 635 18.84 -28.68 -46.37
C GLN A 635 17.96 -29.94 -46.37
N TRP A 636 17.84 -30.62 -45.22
CA TRP A 636 16.97 -31.79 -45.07
C TRP A 636 15.49 -31.43 -45.22
N VAL A 637 15.05 -30.35 -44.58
CA VAL A 637 13.65 -29.88 -44.68
C VAL A 637 13.33 -29.36 -46.08
N ALA A 638 14.27 -28.69 -46.76
CA ALA A 638 14.10 -28.32 -48.16
C ALA A 638 13.87 -29.55 -49.06
N ASN A 639 14.72 -30.58 -48.90
CA ASN A 639 14.57 -31.83 -49.64
C ASN A 639 13.24 -32.55 -49.34
N TRP A 640 12.82 -32.60 -48.06
CA TRP A 640 11.53 -33.20 -47.67
C TRP A 640 10.33 -32.44 -48.21
N SER A 641 10.39 -31.11 -48.26
CA SER A 641 9.32 -30.24 -48.75
C SER A 641 9.37 -30.02 -50.27
N ARG A 642 10.31 -30.65 -50.98
CA ARG A 642 10.60 -30.46 -52.42
C ARG A 642 10.95 -29.00 -52.79
N ILE A 643 11.50 -28.25 -51.86
CA ILE A 643 12.00 -26.88 -52.06
C ILE A 643 13.47 -26.98 -52.48
N ARG A 644 13.93 -26.08 -53.36
CA ARG A 644 15.33 -26.06 -53.79
C ARG A 644 16.20 -25.36 -52.75
N HIS A 645 17.20 -26.06 -52.21
CA HIS A 645 18.20 -25.43 -51.36
C HIS A 645 19.32 -24.86 -52.25
N GLU A 646 19.53 -23.54 -52.21
CA GLU A 646 20.47 -22.80 -53.07
C GLU A 646 21.88 -22.71 -52.44
N GLY A 647 22.11 -23.43 -51.34
CA GLY A 647 23.37 -23.42 -50.61
C GLY A 647 23.37 -22.49 -49.40
N THR A 648 24.56 -22.35 -48.82
CA THR A 648 24.77 -21.59 -47.58
C THR A 648 25.80 -20.50 -47.84
N TRP A 649 25.41 -19.25 -47.61
CA TRP A 649 26.29 -18.10 -47.65
C TRP A 649 26.90 -17.86 -46.26
N HIS A 650 28.21 -17.63 -46.21
CA HIS A 650 28.96 -17.44 -44.97
C HIS A 650 29.56 -16.03 -44.92
N ASP A 651 29.38 -15.36 -43.79
CA ASP A 651 30.02 -14.05 -43.55
C ASP A 651 31.56 -14.22 -43.43
N PRO A 652 32.36 -13.64 -44.33
CA PRO A 652 33.82 -13.76 -44.27
C PRO A 652 34.47 -12.80 -43.24
N VAL A 653 33.80 -11.72 -42.84
CA VAL A 653 34.45 -10.54 -42.21
C VAL A 653 33.86 -10.12 -40.85
N GLY A 654 32.71 -10.66 -40.42
CA GLY A 654 32.10 -10.29 -39.13
C GLY A 654 32.85 -10.71 -37.85
N GLU A 655 32.95 -9.81 -36.86
CA GLU A 655 33.42 -10.08 -35.49
C GLU A 655 32.35 -10.79 -34.64
N THR A 656 32.79 -11.68 -33.75
CA THR A 656 31.95 -12.41 -32.80
C THR A 656 31.30 -11.47 -31.79
N LEU A 657 29.96 -11.46 -31.72
CA LEU A 657 29.04 -10.65 -30.90
C LEU A 657 28.64 -9.26 -31.47
N ALA A 658 27.78 -9.26 -32.49
CA ALA A 658 26.65 -8.30 -32.64
C ALA A 658 25.73 -8.64 -33.84
N ALA A 659 25.56 -9.91 -34.20
CA ALA A 659 24.97 -10.30 -35.50
C ALA A 659 23.44 -10.54 -35.51
N SER A 660 22.68 -10.03 -34.53
CA SER A 660 21.20 -10.14 -34.56
C SER A 660 20.50 -8.88 -35.08
N LEU A 661 21.11 -7.69 -34.97
CA LEU A 661 20.45 -6.44 -35.38
C LEU A 661 20.62 -6.12 -36.88
N LEU A 662 21.77 -6.47 -37.49
CA LEU A 662 22.03 -6.21 -38.91
C LEU A 662 21.34 -7.22 -39.85
N MET A 663 21.08 -8.45 -39.39
CA MET A 663 20.33 -9.46 -40.16
C MET A 663 18.82 -9.13 -40.27
N ALA A 664 18.26 -8.40 -39.31
CA ALA A 664 16.85 -7.98 -39.37
C ALA A 664 16.59 -6.89 -40.42
N ILE A 665 17.61 -6.09 -40.77
CA ILE A 665 17.49 -4.98 -41.73
C ILE A 665 17.68 -5.46 -43.18
N MET A 666 18.41 -6.55 -43.42
CA MET A 666 18.67 -7.04 -44.78
C MET A 666 17.63 -8.02 -45.33
N PHE A 667 16.78 -8.63 -44.48
CA PHE A 667 15.77 -9.61 -44.92
C PHE A 667 14.41 -9.02 -45.33
N SER A 668 14.23 -7.70 -45.24
CA SER A 668 13.02 -7.00 -45.72
C SER A 668 13.02 -6.72 -47.23
N ALA A 669 14.07 -7.11 -47.97
CA ALA A 669 14.17 -6.88 -49.40
C ALA A 669 14.73 -8.10 -50.16
N MET A 670 13.92 -9.15 -50.36
CA MET A 670 13.90 -9.99 -51.59
C MET A 670 12.92 -11.17 -51.45
N ILE A 671 11.69 -11.01 -51.93
CA ILE A 671 10.88 -12.11 -52.50
C ILE A 671 10.26 -11.59 -53.80
N THR A 672 10.72 -12.09 -54.94
CA THR A 672 10.11 -11.86 -56.26
C THR A 672 9.51 -13.15 -56.81
N SER A 673 8.20 -13.12 -57.10
CA SER A 673 7.45 -13.83 -58.18
C SER A 673 5.98 -13.98 -57.73
N SER A 674 5.08 -13.06 -58.07
CA SER A 674 4.23 -12.99 -59.28
C SER A 674 2.87 -13.72 -59.16
N ARG A 675 1.80 -12.90 -59.21
CA ARG A 675 0.34 -13.19 -59.35
C ARG A 675 -0.45 -13.55 -58.07
N ALA A 676 -1.02 -12.53 -57.42
CA ALA A 676 -2.47 -12.39 -57.14
C ALA A 676 -2.74 -11.24 -56.13
N THR A 677 -2.43 -10.00 -56.52
CA THR A 677 -2.85 -8.80 -55.77
C THR A 677 -3.75 -7.97 -56.66
N LYS A 678 -5.02 -8.38 -56.79
CA LYS A 678 -6.15 -7.58 -57.29
C LYS A 678 -7.42 -8.40 -57.19
N GLN A 679 -8.12 -8.32 -56.06
CA GLN A 679 -9.57 -8.33 -55.91
C GLN A 679 -9.93 -8.60 -54.44
N LEU A 680 -10.42 -7.56 -53.76
CA LEU A 680 -11.48 -7.57 -52.73
C LEU A 680 -11.28 -6.43 -51.71
N THR A 681 -11.33 -5.20 -52.22
CA THR A 681 -11.93 -4.08 -51.50
C THR A 681 -13.31 -3.82 -52.11
N LYS A 682 -14.39 -4.25 -51.45
CA LYS A 682 -15.70 -3.57 -51.50
C LYS A 682 -16.67 -4.17 -50.46
N LYS A 683 -17.21 -3.27 -49.62
CA LYS A 683 -18.30 -3.47 -48.66
C LYS A 683 -19.55 -4.08 -49.31
N GLN A 684 -20.27 -4.94 -48.57
CA GLN A 684 -21.74 -4.91 -48.52
C GLN A 684 -22.31 -5.70 -47.34
N THR A 685 -23.21 -5.02 -46.63
CA THR A 685 -24.16 -5.47 -45.60
C THR A 685 -25.14 -6.54 -46.11
N LEU A 686 -25.49 -7.53 -45.27
CA LEU A 686 -26.86 -8.07 -45.07
C LEU A 686 -26.87 -9.24 -44.04
N LYS A 687 -27.77 -9.16 -43.05
CA LYS A 687 -28.37 -10.29 -42.27
C LYS A 687 -29.83 -10.45 -42.77
N PRO A 688 -30.65 -11.47 -42.40
CA PRO A 688 -30.43 -12.84 -41.88
C PRO A 688 -31.36 -13.92 -42.55
N LYS A 689 -31.31 -15.18 -42.02
CA LYS A 689 -32.28 -16.32 -42.09
C LYS A 689 -31.97 -17.42 -43.14
N PHE A 690 -32.19 -18.74 -42.97
CA PHE A 690 -33.01 -19.60 -42.08
C PHE A 690 -32.38 -21.05 -41.98
N PHE A 691 -32.41 -21.69 -40.79
CA PHE A 691 -32.51 -23.14 -40.40
C PHE A 691 -31.70 -24.25 -41.14
N GLY A 692 -31.18 -25.32 -40.53
CA GLY A 692 -31.31 -25.86 -39.17
C GLY A 692 -30.59 -27.24 -39.04
N GLN A 693 -30.31 -27.59 -37.78
CA GLN A 693 -30.02 -28.92 -37.20
C GLN A 693 -28.67 -29.64 -37.43
N PRO A 694 -28.21 -30.44 -36.43
CA PRO A 694 -26.81 -30.63 -36.06
C PRO A 694 -26.30 -32.06 -36.26
N PHE A 695 -24.99 -32.29 -36.35
CA PHE A 695 -24.27 -33.55 -36.01
C PHE A 695 -22.75 -33.35 -36.26
N PRO A 696 -21.84 -34.25 -35.85
CA PRO A 696 -21.62 -34.92 -34.56
C PRO A 696 -20.17 -34.67 -34.05
N LYS A 697 -19.87 -35.03 -32.79
CA LYS A 697 -18.48 -35.27 -32.33
C LYS A 697 -18.00 -36.65 -32.78
N PRO A 698 -16.78 -36.77 -33.33
CA PRO A 698 -15.92 -37.95 -33.19
C PRO A 698 -14.62 -37.53 -32.47
N GLY A 699 -14.14 -38.18 -31.42
CA GLY A 699 -13.82 -39.60 -31.34
C GLY A 699 -12.30 -39.75 -31.37
N LEU A 700 -11.67 -39.70 -30.19
CA LEU A 700 -10.24 -40.00 -29.99
C LEU A 700 -9.95 -41.47 -30.37
N PRO A 701 -8.92 -41.77 -31.18
CA PRO A 701 -8.40 -43.12 -31.28
C PRO A 701 -7.40 -43.41 -30.15
N GLN A 702 -7.72 -44.41 -29.33
CA GLN A 702 -6.77 -45.10 -28.45
C GLN A 702 -6.05 -46.22 -29.22
N PHE A 703 -4.78 -46.48 -28.92
CA PHE A 703 -4.11 -47.80 -28.94
C PHE A 703 -2.79 -47.70 -28.12
N PRO A 704 -2.14 -48.80 -27.69
CA PRO A 704 -2.53 -49.76 -26.64
C PRO A 704 -1.46 -49.88 -25.50
N ARG A 705 -1.77 -50.55 -24.39
CA ARG A 705 -0.80 -51.13 -23.41
C ARG A 705 -0.86 -52.67 -23.56
N PRO A 706 0.13 -53.52 -23.15
CA PRO A 706 0.98 -53.37 -21.95
C PRO A 706 2.42 -53.99 -21.98
N GLY A 707 3.23 -53.64 -20.97
CA GLY A 707 4.15 -54.59 -20.30
C GLY A 707 5.66 -54.47 -20.57
N GLY A 708 6.44 -54.32 -19.48
CA GLY A 708 7.83 -54.78 -19.40
C GLY A 708 8.91 -53.69 -19.28
N PHE A 709 9.31 -53.33 -18.06
CA PHE A 709 10.69 -52.93 -17.80
C PHE A 709 11.54 -54.20 -17.71
N PRO A 710 12.78 -54.20 -18.24
CA PRO A 710 13.91 -54.19 -17.31
C PRO A 710 15.13 -53.36 -17.76
N THR A 711 15.64 -52.59 -16.80
CA THR A 711 17.06 -52.47 -16.39
C THR A 711 18.19 -52.35 -17.43
N ASN A 712 18.73 -51.12 -17.52
CA ASN A 712 20.16 -50.78 -17.59
C ASN A 712 20.98 -51.11 -18.88
N PRO A 713 22.15 -50.46 -19.11
CA PRO A 713 22.34 -49.66 -20.31
C PRO A 713 23.51 -50.08 -21.23
N MET A 714 23.35 -49.73 -22.51
CA MET A 714 24.34 -49.53 -23.59
C MET A 714 25.02 -50.77 -24.22
N PRO A 715 25.35 -50.66 -25.53
CA PRO A 715 26.77 -50.40 -25.84
C PRO A 715 26.99 -49.34 -26.94
N PHE A 716 27.98 -48.48 -26.72
CA PHE A 716 28.71 -47.74 -27.76
C PHE A 716 29.60 -48.71 -28.57
N PRO A 717 29.75 -48.54 -29.90
CA PRO A 717 30.86 -49.13 -30.66
C PRO A 717 32.16 -48.33 -30.49
N GLN A 718 33.27 -49.07 -30.48
CA GLN A 718 34.62 -48.70 -30.04
C GLN A 718 35.66 -48.62 -31.20
N PHE A 719 36.51 -47.56 -31.18
CA PHE A 719 37.99 -47.49 -31.34
C PHE A 719 38.71 -47.72 -32.70
N PRO A 720 40.00 -47.26 -32.93
CA PRO A 720 41.19 -47.25 -32.02
C PRO A 720 42.16 -46.01 -31.98
N LYS A 721 42.64 -45.55 -30.78
CA LYS A 721 43.96 -45.72 -30.04
C LYS A 721 45.10 -44.75 -30.48
N PRO A 722 46.20 -44.48 -29.70
CA PRO A 722 46.67 -45.01 -28.38
C PRO A 722 47.19 -43.99 -27.32
N GLY A 723 47.33 -44.43 -26.06
CA GLY A 723 48.25 -43.81 -25.06
C GLY A 723 47.76 -43.70 -23.60
N PHE A 724 47.59 -44.82 -22.90
CA PHE A 724 47.43 -44.85 -21.43
C PHE A 724 48.80 -45.01 -20.74
N PRO A 725 48.92 -44.66 -19.44
CA PRO A 725 49.09 -45.72 -18.45
C PRO A 725 47.99 -45.73 -17.39
N GLN A 726 47.61 -46.96 -17.01
CA GLN A 726 46.65 -47.34 -15.97
C GLN A 726 47.37 -47.49 -14.62
N LEU A 727 46.67 -47.25 -13.51
CA LEU A 727 46.37 -48.27 -12.49
C LEU A 727 45.46 -47.71 -11.37
N PRO A 728 44.42 -48.45 -10.93
CA PRO A 728 43.50 -48.11 -9.83
C PRO A 728 43.77 -48.95 -8.57
N GLY A 729 43.40 -48.45 -7.38
CA GLY A 729 43.37 -49.31 -6.19
C GLY A 729 43.04 -48.63 -4.86
N GLN A 730 41.93 -49.09 -4.26
CA GLN A 730 41.66 -49.22 -2.82
C GLN A 730 41.13 -48.00 -2.02
N GLY A 731 39.88 -48.16 -1.55
CA GLY A 731 39.49 -47.98 -0.15
C GLY A 731 39.16 -46.57 0.34
N PHE A 732 37.92 -46.35 0.78
CA PHE A 732 37.65 -45.37 1.85
C PHE A 732 38.19 -45.94 3.17
N PRO A 733 38.81 -45.14 4.06
CA PRO A 733 37.98 -44.48 5.07
C PRO A 733 38.51 -43.17 5.70
N LYS A 734 37.54 -42.41 6.27
CA LYS A 734 37.60 -41.70 7.57
C LYS A 734 38.75 -40.69 7.81
N ASN A 735 38.46 -39.41 7.57
CA ASN A 735 38.72 -38.26 8.47
C ASN A 735 38.59 -36.94 7.68
N PRO A 736 37.78 -35.96 8.12
CA PRO A 736 37.98 -34.57 7.71
C PRO A 736 38.87 -33.88 8.75
N MET A 737 40.08 -33.48 8.36
CA MET A 737 40.84 -32.41 9.02
C MET A 737 41.90 -31.88 8.03
N PRO A 738 42.34 -30.62 8.14
CA PRO A 738 41.67 -29.41 8.62
C PRO A 738 41.86 -28.21 7.66
N PHE A 739 41.22 -27.08 7.98
CA PHE A 739 41.43 -25.75 7.38
C PHE A 739 42.92 -25.33 7.33
N PRO A 740 43.28 -24.45 6.39
CA PRO A 740 44.24 -23.37 6.65
C PRO A 740 43.49 -22.08 7.04
N GLN A 741 43.61 -21.70 8.31
CA GLN A 741 43.42 -20.33 8.82
C GLN A 741 44.67 -19.51 8.44
N PHE A 742 44.58 -18.27 7.94
CA PHE A 742 44.58 -16.98 8.67
C PHE A 742 45.12 -15.89 7.69
N PRO A 743 45.21 -14.58 8.05
CA PRO A 743 44.20 -13.68 8.62
C PRO A 743 44.18 -12.28 7.92
N LYS A 744 43.17 -11.46 8.18
CA LYS A 744 43.35 -9.99 8.26
C LYS A 744 42.89 -9.51 9.65
N PRO A 745 43.66 -8.65 10.36
CA PRO A 745 43.36 -8.24 11.74
C PRO A 745 42.38 -7.07 11.77
N GLY A 746 41.49 -7.00 12.77
CA GLY A 746 40.81 -5.74 13.07
C GLY A 746 39.47 -5.73 13.82
N PHE A 747 38.87 -6.85 14.23
CA PHE A 747 37.61 -6.80 15.01
C PHE A 747 37.65 -7.69 16.27
N PRO A 748 37.22 -7.16 17.44
CA PRO A 748 37.19 -7.90 18.70
C PRO A 748 36.06 -8.95 18.74
N GLN A 749 36.36 -10.13 19.27
CA GLN A 749 35.40 -11.21 19.56
C GLN A 749 34.97 -11.16 21.03
N PHE A 750 33.69 -11.45 21.30
CA PHE A 750 33.16 -11.94 22.57
C PHE A 750 31.98 -12.90 22.30
N PRO A 751 31.62 -13.80 23.25
CA PRO A 751 31.64 -15.25 23.01
C PRO A 751 30.24 -15.87 22.81
N GLY A 752 30.26 -17.14 22.37
CA GLY A 752 29.14 -17.83 21.77
C GLY A 752 28.06 -18.38 22.71
N PHE A 753 26.86 -18.52 22.15
CA PHE A 753 25.79 -19.35 22.67
C PHE A 753 25.58 -20.55 21.74
N GLY A 754 25.69 -21.74 22.31
CA GLY A 754 25.46 -23.00 21.63
C GLY A 754 23.98 -23.22 21.30
N PHE A 755 23.73 -23.85 20.16
CA PHE A 755 22.40 -24.30 19.75
C PHE A 755 21.90 -25.44 20.67
N PRO A 756 20.70 -25.34 21.29
CA PRO A 756 20.04 -26.50 21.86
C PRO A 756 19.39 -27.36 20.77
N LYS A 757 19.51 -28.67 20.94
CA LYS A 757 18.98 -29.72 20.05
C LYS A 757 17.45 -29.71 19.97
N PHE A 758 16.92 -29.98 18.78
CA PHE A 758 15.50 -30.29 18.54
C PHE A 758 15.03 -31.53 19.32
N PRO A 759 13.87 -31.52 19.99
CA PRO A 759 13.28 -32.73 20.55
C PRO A 759 12.51 -33.53 19.48
N GLN A 760 12.67 -34.86 19.52
CA GLN A 760 12.00 -35.85 18.68
C GLN A 760 10.55 -36.05 19.13
N PHE A 761 9.63 -36.17 18.17
CA PHE A 761 8.22 -36.53 18.41
C PHE A 761 8.05 -38.05 18.64
N PRO A 762 7.22 -38.48 19.62
CA PRO A 762 6.72 -39.85 19.69
C PRO A 762 5.35 -40.01 19.01
N LYS A 763 5.12 -41.18 18.39
CA LYS A 763 3.85 -41.64 17.78
C LYS A 763 3.10 -42.62 18.73
N PRO A 764 1.82 -42.95 18.48
CA PRO A 764 0.76 -42.98 19.49
C PRO A 764 0.49 -44.35 20.14
N GLY A 765 -0.05 -44.32 21.36
CA GLY A 765 -0.69 -45.45 22.03
C GLY A 765 -1.63 -44.97 23.14
N SER A 766 -2.88 -45.41 23.11
CA SER A 766 -3.90 -45.21 24.15
C SER A 766 -3.75 -46.25 25.28
N PRO A 767 -4.24 -45.94 26.49
CA PRO A 767 -5.51 -46.52 26.93
C PRO A 767 -6.44 -45.57 27.74
N SER A 768 -7.72 -45.94 27.74
CA SER A 768 -8.95 -45.41 28.39
C SER A 768 -8.93 -45.42 29.94
N PHE A 769 -9.48 -44.43 30.67
CA PHE A 769 -10.87 -44.24 31.20
C PHE A 769 -10.84 -43.10 32.28
N PRO A 770 -11.94 -42.58 32.89
CA PRO A 770 -13.37 -42.43 32.53
C PRO A 770 -13.84 -40.92 32.61
N PRO A 771 -15.13 -40.56 32.36
CA PRO A 771 -15.53 -39.17 32.14
C PRO A 771 -15.94 -38.42 33.43
N ALA A 772 -15.48 -37.18 33.57
CA ALA A 772 -15.96 -36.24 34.58
C ALA A 772 -16.76 -35.10 33.91
N THR A 773 -17.99 -34.93 34.37
CA THR A 773 -18.98 -33.90 34.02
C THR A 773 -18.50 -32.47 34.34
N PRO A 774 -18.84 -31.45 33.53
CA PRO A 774 -18.57 -30.06 33.89
C PRO A 774 -19.71 -29.47 34.72
N THR A 775 -19.41 -29.14 35.98
CA THR A 775 -20.23 -28.25 36.80
C THR A 775 -19.96 -26.80 36.41
N ILE A 776 -21.03 -26.10 36.02
CA ILE A 776 -21.06 -24.66 35.77
C ILE A 776 -21.05 -23.95 37.13
N SER A 777 -20.03 -23.14 37.42
CA SER A 777 -20.03 -22.17 38.51
C SER A 777 -20.22 -20.76 37.94
N THR A 778 -21.38 -20.19 38.21
CA THR A 778 -21.69 -18.77 38.05
C THR A 778 -20.95 -17.94 39.11
N PRO A 779 -20.44 -16.73 38.78
CA PRO A 779 -19.93 -15.81 39.79
C PRO A 779 -21.09 -15.15 40.57
N PRO A 780 -20.93 -14.86 41.87
CA PRO A 780 -22.00 -14.33 42.70
C PRO A 780 -22.27 -12.85 42.42
N SER A 781 -23.55 -12.52 42.34
CA SER A 781 -24.12 -11.18 42.32
C SER A 781 -23.95 -10.49 43.67
N ILE A 782 -23.36 -9.29 43.66
CA ILE A 782 -23.33 -8.38 44.81
C ILE A 782 -24.63 -7.55 44.76
N PRO A 783 -25.47 -7.56 45.81
CA PRO A 783 -26.64 -6.69 45.88
C PRO A 783 -26.24 -5.30 46.38
N VAL A 784 -26.58 -4.26 45.62
CA VAL A 784 -26.57 -2.87 46.09
C VAL A 784 -28.00 -2.51 46.48
N THR A 785 -28.23 -2.32 47.77
CA THR A 785 -29.40 -1.60 48.30
C THR A 785 -28.96 -0.27 48.92
N PRO A 786 -29.82 0.76 48.87
CA PRO A 786 -29.44 2.15 49.02
C PRO A 786 -29.47 2.61 50.49
N THR A 787 -28.61 3.56 50.85
CA THR A 787 -28.77 4.34 52.08
C THR A 787 -28.79 5.83 51.75
N LEU A 788 -29.93 6.43 52.07
CA LEU A 788 -30.19 7.86 52.20
C LEU A 788 -30.16 8.22 53.71
N SER A 789 -29.91 9.51 53.99
CA SER A 789 -29.90 10.23 55.28
C SER A 789 -28.63 10.06 56.14
N ASN A 790 -27.99 11.10 56.68
CA ASN A 790 -28.38 12.49 56.96
C ASN A 790 -27.33 13.51 56.49
#